data_AF-A0ABD0K9G7-F1
#
_entry.id   AF-A0ABD0K9G7-F1
#
_cell.length_a   1.000
_cell.length_b   1.000
_cell.length_c   1.000
_cell.angle_alpha   90.00
_cell.angle_beta   90.00
_cell.angle_gamma   90.00
#
_symmetry.space_group_name_H-M   'P 1'
#
loop_
_entity.id
_entity.type
_entity.pdbx_description
1 polymer ?
#
loop_
_entity_poly.entity_id
_entity_poly.type
_entity_poly.pdbx_seq_one_letter_code
_entity_poly.pdbx_strand_id
1 'polypeptide(L)'
;MPPFPNHVLCVKVANRPVPSISLRRLPVGRPRRFRQCLPSASPYQTTAASQQPPLNTGLAGRFPPSSRPSSPHALTTVQPYCASPFLRNQRAETPLTVPFNQHITAAVISRKYHVHSLCATNLAPSFVLPRTLGRSRSVETRYCARATMATVTDRATTPPCNPAREDLEAREQLREIFLKSVHAGMPKQMLERVLNFDPTSSTLTVEGRTYNIQRNVFVVGFGKAVLGMARVVEDVLGPHIIKGILSIPKGSRADLAKAGLRSGYDLAKEFGWRDREGLIEMLLVDGSKLSVQEGAENNLPDVNAYRAARDIHRLVSNLTEKDIVIVLMSGGGSALLPYPVEPLTMDDVLEVTRVLFHHGADILQVNTVRKHLELLKGGGLAKAAMPAQVISFIISDVIGDSLDMIASGPTVRQAYSPHRCLEVIDRLGARGAVPEKVLQILETRKSQVAAQAALRTDPMAPSKRGPIDWAVWRHVIAPAPVPGGLPGVSAAEKVDWDRVQNVLVGTNAIACEAAVSHAEHLGFETTIWSTELTGEARQVGELFGKLAQYISACFSPQRPLASNPDLVKLEMELAGLGISKAKLNEIGLKVRKAANHSRPLCVVAGGETVVTLKGSGKGGRNQEMALAAGMQLQECFPNKDRVPRAHVFFLSAGTDGQDGPTDAAGAVADENFMADARAQGLDPRAFLENNDSYNLWSQFSEGRDLVMTGFTGTNVMDIQLLLVKAKPQSVSGR
;
A
#
# COMPACT_ATOMS: atom_id res chain seq x y z
N MET A 1 -31.98 7.93 -15.67
CA MET A 1 -31.65 6.96 -14.59
C MET A 1 -31.59 7.74 -13.29
N PRO A 2 -32.01 7.18 -12.14
CA PRO A 2 -31.75 7.78 -10.84
C PRO A 2 -30.24 7.70 -10.50
N PRO A 3 -29.72 8.55 -9.60
CA PRO A 3 -28.31 8.51 -9.20
C PRO A 3 -27.99 7.27 -8.36
N PHE A 4 -26.78 6.75 -8.49
CA PHE A 4 -26.29 5.59 -7.74
C PHE A 4 -25.94 5.97 -6.29
N PRO A 5 -26.17 5.08 -5.31
CA PRO A 5 -25.57 5.20 -3.98
C PRO A 5 -24.07 4.89 -4.02
N ASN A 6 -23.29 5.61 -3.22
CA ASN A 6 -21.84 5.40 -3.07
C ASN A 6 -21.56 4.05 -2.40
N HIS A 7 -21.17 3.04 -3.19
CA HIS A 7 -20.67 1.77 -2.67
C HIS A 7 -19.16 1.66 -2.88
N VAL A 8 -18.41 1.81 -1.79
CA VAL A 8 -17.04 1.28 -1.67
C VAL A 8 -17.13 -0.26 -1.77
N LEU A 9 -16.22 -0.88 -2.52
CA LEU A 9 -16.24 -2.33 -2.77
C LEU A 9 -15.87 -3.14 -1.52
N CYS A 10 -16.88 -3.56 -0.75
CA CYS A 10 -16.73 -4.58 0.27
C CYS A 10 -16.74 -5.99 -0.37
N VAL A 11 -15.64 -6.73 -0.25
CA VAL A 11 -15.58 -8.14 -0.70
C VAL A 11 -16.37 -9.02 0.26
N LYS A 12 -17.53 -9.52 -0.19
CA LYS A 12 -18.40 -10.39 0.61
C LYS A 12 -18.05 -11.86 0.36
N VAL A 13 -17.18 -12.44 1.20
CA VAL A 13 -16.82 -13.86 1.12
C VAL A 13 -18.00 -14.72 1.57
N ALA A 14 -18.61 -15.46 0.64
CA ALA A 14 -19.73 -16.35 0.94
C ALA A 14 -19.23 -17.73 1.39
N ASN A 15 -19.37 -18.04 2.68
CA ASN A 15 -19.12 -19.40 3.20
C ASN A 15 -20.06 -20.42 2.54
N ARG A 16 -19.49 -21.44 1.87
CA ARG A 16 -20.18 -22.69 1.56
C ARG A 16 -19.62 -23.83 2.44
N PRO A 17 -20.47 -24.70 3.00
CA PRO A 17 -20.02 -25.79 3.85
C PRO A 17 -19.30 -26.89 3.05
N VAL A 18 -18.28 -27.49 3.66
CA VAL A 18 -17.51 -28.61 3.10
C VAL A 18 -18.37 -29.88 3.06
N PRO A 19 -18.43 -30.62 1.94
CA PRO A 19 -19.15 -31.89 1.90
C PRO A 19 -18.40 -32.98 2.67
N SER A 20 -19.13 -33.72 3.51
CA SER A 20 -18.58 -34.81 4.33
C SER A 20 -18.15 -36.01 3.49
N ILE A 21 -16.86 -36.34 3.50
CA ILE A 21 -16.33 -37.57 2.89
C ILE A 21 -16.62 -38.77 3.80
N SER A 22 -17.36 -39.75 3.31
CA SER A 22 -17.63 -41.00 4.03
C SER A 22 -16.44 -41.96 3.94
N LEU A 23 -15.68 -42.11 5.03
CA LEU A 23 -14.65 -43.14 5.13
C LEU A 23 -15.24 -44.48 5.56
N ARG A 24 -15.07 -45.50 4.70
CA ARG A 24 -15.45 -46.90 4.99
C ARG A 24 -14.62 -47.44 6.16
N ARG A 25 -15.27 -48.11 7.11
CA ARG A 25 -14.60 -48.86 8.19
C ARG A 25 -14.08 -50.21 7.69
N LEU A 26 -12.91 -50.61 8.19
CA LEU A 26 -12.56 -52.01 8.42
C LEU A 26 -12.15 -52.19 9.90
N PRO A 27 -12.28 -53.39 10.50
CA PRO A 27 -12.49 -53.51 11.95
C PRO A 27 -11.42 -54.33 12.70
N VAL A 28 -10.99 -53.86 13.88
CA VAL A 28 -10.41 -54.72 14.95
C VAL A 28 -10.73 -54.11 16.33
N GLY A 29 -10.97 -54.95 17.35
CA GLY A 29 -10.58 -54.62 18.73
C GLY A 29 -11.67 -54.11 19.71
N ARG A 30 -12.48 -55.03 20.24
CA ARG A 30 -13.04 -54.92 21.62
C ARG A 30 -12.09 -55.69 22.56
N PRO A 31 -11.99 -55.41 23.89
CA PRO A 31 -13.15 -55.60 24.78
C PRO A 31 -13.20 -54.82 26.14
N ARG A 32 -14.28 -55.14 26.88
CA ARG A 32 -14.53 -55.03 28.34
C ARG A 32 -15.16 -53.75 28.94
N ARG A 33 -16.49 -53.86 29.05
CA ARG A 33 -17.44 -53.36 30.07
C ARG A 33 -16.86 -52.96 31.43
N PHE A 34 -17.45 -51.93 32.04
CA PHE A 34 -18.07 -52.05 33.38
C PHE A 34 -19.46 -51.37 33.40
N ARG A 35 -20.26 -51.60 34.45
CA ARG A 35 -21.73 -51.46 34.49
C ARG A 35 -22.21 -50.68 35.72
N GLN A 36 -23.27 -49.88 35.55
CA GLN A 36 -24.30 -49.48 36.56
C GLN A 36 -23.78 -48.61 37.76
N CYS A 37 -24.53 -47.65 38.33
CA CYS A 37 -25.95 -47.63 38.67
C CYS A 37 -26.59 -46.21 38.60
N LEU A 38 -27.86 -46.17 38.17
CA LEU A 38 -28.91 -45.23 38.61
C LEU A 38 -29.80 -46.00 39.60
N PRO A 39 -30.48 -45.34 40.57
CA PRO A 39 -31.85 -44.82 40.37
C PRO A 39 -32.15 -43.56 41.24
N SER A 40 -33.32 -42.89 41.30
CA SER A 40 -34.49 -42.69 40.43
C SER A 40 -35.45 -41.72 41.14
N ALA A 41 -36.11 -40.77 40.46
CA ALA A 41 -37.44 -40.24 40.84
C ALA A 41 -37.99 -39.26 39.77
N SER A 42 -38.72 -39.82 38.79
CA SER A 42 -39.85 -39.13 38.13
C SER A 42 -41.14 -39.52 38.91
N PRO A 43 -42.38 -39.04 38.65
CA PRO A 43 -43.01 -39.02 37.31
C PRO A 43 -44.02 -37.88 37.01
N TYR A 44 -44.59 -37.98 35.80
CA TYR A 44 -45.80 -37.33 35.25
C TYR A 44 -45.63 -35.92 34.60
N GLN A 45 -46.08 -35.66 33.35
CA GLN A 45 -46.74 -36.56 32.38
C GLN A 45 -46.52 -36.17 30.89
N THR A 46 -46.35 -37.21 30.09
CA THR A 46 -46.30 -37.36 28.60
C THR A 46 -46.73 -36.23 27.64
N THR A 47 -45.77 -35.80 26.83
CA THR A 47 -45.74 -35.78 25.34
C THR A 47 -46.98 -36.19 24.52
N ALA A 48 -47.28 -35.44 23.44
CA ALA A 48 -47.19 -35.92 22.03
C ALA A 48 -47.39 -34.83 20.93
N ALA A 49 -46.60 -34.95 19.85
CA ALA A 49 -46.93 -34.71 18.43
C ALA A 49 -47.45 -33.34 17.87
N SER A 50 -46.54 -32.65 17.15
CA SER A 50 -46.63 -32.21 15.73
C SER A 50 -47.79 -31.35 15.13
N GLN A 51 -47.37 -30.48 14.19
CA GLN A 51 -48.10 -29.78 13.10
C GLN A 51 -48.65 -28.35 13.38
N GLN A 52 -48.81 -27.60 12.27
CA GLN A 52 -49.19 -26.17 12.15
C GLN A 52 -50.73 -25.97 12.20
N PRO A 53 -51.32 -24.79 11.86
CA PRO A 53 -50.95 -23.38 12.12
C PRO A 53 -52.02 -22.73 13.06
N PRO A 54 -53.04 -21.90 12.65
CA PRO A 54 -53.04 -20.62 11.91
C PRO A 54 -53.81 -19.45 12.62
N LEU A 55 -53.99 -18.34 11.87
CA LEU A 55 -55.04 -17.29 11.97
C LEU A 55 -54.94 -16.17 13.03
N ASN A 56 -55.09 -14.94 12.54
CA ASN A 56 -56.12 -14.05 13.07
C ASN A 56 -56.85 -13.30 11.93
N THR A 57 -58.15 -13.10 12.10
CA THR A 57 -59.10 -12.46 11.15
C THR A 57 -59.29 -10.96 11.50
N GLY A 58 -59.93 -10.10 10.71
CA GLY A 58 -60.51 -10.18 9.35
C GLY A 58 -61.45 -8.99 9.03
N LEU A 59 -61.99 -8.95 7.80
CA LEU A 59 -63.10 -8.09 7.28
C LEU A 59 -62.78 -6.58 7.05
N ALA A 60 -63.27 -5.90 5.99
CA ALA A 60 -63.94 -6.26 4.72
C ALA A 60 -63.84 -5.02 3.75
N GLY A 61 -64.05 -5.06 2.43
CA GLY A 61 -64.31 -6.13 1.45
C GLY A 61 -64.71 -5.55 0.06
N ARG A 62 -64.91 -6.44 -0.92
CA ARG A 62 -65.51 -6.26 -2.28
C ARG A 62 -64.64 -5.76 -3.48
N PHE A 63 -64.46 -6.72 -4.39
CA PHE A 63 -64.10 -6.73 -5.83
C PHE A 63 -65.29 -6.31 -6.76
N PRO A 64 -65.26 -6.37 -8.14
CA PRO A 64 -64.19 -6.57 -9.15
C PRO A 64 -64.24 -5.52 -10.34
N PRO A 65 -64.13 -5.81 -11.67
CA PRO A 65 -62.86 -5.69 -12.42
C PRO A 65 -62.89 -5.07 -13.86
N SER A 66 -61.70 -5.00 -14.47
CA SER A 66 -61.38 -5.16 -15.91
C SER A 66 -61.43 -3.96 -16.89
N SER A 67 -60.33 -3.77 -17.63
CA SER A 67 -60.24 -3.81 -19.11
C SER A 67 -58.83 -3.35 -19.61
N ARG A 68 -58.55 -3.50 -20.92
CA ARG A 68 -57.21 -3.32 -21.55
C ARG A 68 -57.04 -1.92 -22.23
N PRO A 69 -56.30 -1.71 -23.35
CA PRO A 69 -55.00 -1.00 -23.32
C PRO A 69 -54.91 0.21 -24.29
N SER A 70 -53.82 0.98 -24.26
CA SER A 70 -53.26 1.65 -25.47
C SER A 70 -51.92 2.37 -25.21
N SER A 71 -51.05 2.32 -26.22
CA SER A 71 -49.96 3.26 -26.52
C SER A 71 -50.42 4.17 -27.69
N PRO A 72 -49.60 5.03 -28.36
CA PRO A 72 -48.20 5.44 -28.15
C PRO A 72 -47.99 6.99 -28.28
N HIS A 73 -46.75 7.43 -28.56
CA HIS A 73 -46.32 8.75 -29.06
C HIS A 73 -46.34 9.96 -28.09
N ALA A 74 -45.56 11.04 -28.30
CA ALA A 74 -44.24 11.20 -28.93
C ALA A 74 -43.67 12.61 -28.63
N LEU A 75 -42.33 12.72 -28.66
CA LEU A 75 -41.52 13.88 -29.09
C LEU A 75 -41.56 15.25 -28.37
N THR A 76 -40.40 15.91 -28.50
CA THR A 76 -40.16 17.38 -28.57
C THR A 76 -40.29 18.29 -27.33
N THR A 77 -39.14 18.45 -26.66
CA THR A 77 -38.36 19.72 -26.49
C THR A 77 -38.93 20.97 -25.77
N VAL A 78 -37.95 21.80 -25.35
CA VAL A 78 -37.97 23.24 -25.02
C VAL A 78 -38.08 23.58 -23.52
N GLN A 79 -36.97 24.14 -23.00
CA GLN A 79 -36.84 24.92 -21.75
C GLN A 79 -37.46 26.33 -21.93
N PRO A 80 -37.25 27.31 -21.02
CA PRO A 80 -37.27 27.31 -19.56
C PRO A 80 -38.42 28.21 -19.04
N TYR A 81 -38.55 28.43 -17.72
CA TYR A 81 -38.42 29.78 -17.12
C TYR A 81 -38.54 29.74 -15.58
N CYS A 82 -38.04 30.80 -14.97
CA CYS A 82 -37.94 31.05 -13.54
C CYS A 82 -39.29 31.04 -12.78
N ALA A 83 -39.25 30.65 -11.50
CA ALA A 83 -39.74 31.51 -10.42
C ALA A 83 -39.20 31.04 -9.05
N SER A 84 -38.59 31.97 -8.32
CA SER A 84 -38.38 31.87 -6.87
C SER A 84 -39.07 33.06 -6.18
N PRO A 85 -39.51 32.89 -4.94
CA PRO A 85 -39.43 33.96 -3.95
C PRO A 85 -38.63 33.44 -2.72
N PHE A 86 -37.49 33.99 -2.30
CA PHE A 86 -37.19 35.34 -1.79
C PHE A 86 -37.96 35.75 -0.52
N LEU A 87 -37.22 35.84 0.60
CA LEU A 87 -37.29 36.83 1.71
C LEU A 87 -36.05 36.56 2.60
N ARG A 88 -34.94 37.31 2.46
CA ARG A 88 -34.60 38.65 3.01
C ARG A 88 -34.28 38.70 4.51
N ASN A 89 -33.01 38.99 4.83
CA ASN A 89 -32.53 40.29 5.37
C ASN A 89 -30.98 40.23 5.44
N GLN A 90 -30.18 41.03 4.70
CA GLN A 90 -29.99 42.49 4.65
C GLN A 90 -29.12 43.12 5.75
N ARG A 91 -27.88 43.48 5.38
CA ARG A 91 -27.15 44.77 5.55
C ARG A 91 -25.83 44.60 4.78
N ALA A 92 -25.47 45.25 3.65
CA ALA A 92 -25.74 46.54 3.01
C ALA A 92 -24.70 47.64 3.33
N GLU A 93 -24.25 48.30 2.23
CA GLU A 93 -23.43 49.53 2.05
C GLU A 93 -22.07 49.25 1.33
N THR A 94 -21.97 49.24 -0.01
CA THR A 94 -22.09 50.25 -1.11
C THR A 94 -20.74 50.82 -1.59
N PRO A 95 -20.47 50.86 -2.92
CA PRO A 95 -19.18 51.31 -3.49
C PRO A 95 -19.22 52.76 -4.03
N LEU A 96 -18.04 53.30 -4.37
CA LEU A 96 -17.87 54.60 -5.07
C LEU A 96 -16.80 54.52 -6.18
N THR A 97 -16.84 55.48 -7.11
CA THR A 97 -16.33 55.39 -8.50
C THR A 97 -15.31 56.49 -8.87
N VAL A 98 -14.27 56.12 -9.67
CA VAL A 98 -13.41 56.84 -10.69
C VAL A 98 -13.17 58.38 -10.62
N PRO A 99 -12.02 58.96 -11.10
CA PRO A 99 -11.50 58.82 -12.49
C PRO A 99 -9.95 58.93 -12.77
N PHE A 100 -9.61 58.93 -14.07
CA PHE A 100 -8.33 59.10 -14.84
C PHE A 100 -7.34 60.20 -14.33
N ASN A 101 -6.03 60.29 -14.70
CA ASN A 101 -5.47 60.31 -16.08
C ASN A 101 -3.89 60.21 -16.22
N GLN A 102 -3.42 59.67 -17.36
CA GLN A 102 -2.15 59.86 -18.15
C GLN A 102 -0.72 60.16 -17.60
N HIS A 103 0.27 59.35 -18.04
CA HIS A 103 1.45 59.69 -18.89
C HIS A 103 2.33 58.42 -19.14
N ILE A 104 2.42 57.81 -20.34
CA ILE A 104 3.28 58.04 -21.53
C ILE A 104 4.61 57.21 -21.61
N THR A 105 4.61 56.25 -22.58
CA THR A 105 5.70 55.60 -23.38
C THR A 105 6.92 54.81 -22.82
N ALA A 106 6.88 53.49 -23.06
CA ALA A 106 7.69 52.73 -24.06
C ALA A 106 9.12 52.17 -23.80
N ALA A 107 9.40 51.09 -24.57
CA ALA A 107 10.69 50.53 -25.03
C ALA A 107 11.42 49.42 -24.21
N VAL A 108 11.08 48.18 -24.59
CA VAL A 108 11.94 46.99 -24.83
C VAL A 108 13.46 47.22 -24.90
N ILE A 109 14.27 46.35 -24.26
CA ILE A 109 15.44 45.61 -24.84
C ILE A 109 16.09 44.66 -23.81
N SER A 110 16.64 43.54 -24.31
CA SER A 110 17.28 42.45 -23.57
C SER A 110 18.72 42.72 -23.10
N ARG A 111 19.19 41.90 -22.14
CA ARG A 111 20.60 41.47 -21.89
C ARG A 111 20.53 40.16 -21.08
N LYS A 112 20.84 38.97 -21.63
CA LYS A 112 22.18 38.40 -21.91
C LYS A 112 23.16 38.48 -20.73
N TYR A 113 23.37 37.35 -20.07
CA TYR A 113 24.56 37.05 -19.28
C TYR A 113 25.69 36.57 -20.20
N HIS A 114 26.94 36.92 -19.88
CA HIS A 114 28.14 36.31 -20.45
C HIS A 114 29.03 35.79 -19.32
N VAL A 115 29.60 34.61 -19.57
CA VAL A 115 30.57 33.90 -18.74
C VAL A 115 31.93 34.60 -18.78
N HIS A 116 32.70 34.61 -17.68
CA HIS A 116 34.15 34.38 -17.79
C HIS A 116 34.75 33.72 -16.54
N SER A 117 35.71 32.83 -16.80
CA SER A 117 36.51 32.05 -15.86
C SER A 117 37.61 32.87 -15.18
N LEU A 118 38.02 32.50 -13.96
CA LEU A 118 39.41 32.10 -13.66
C LEU A 118 39.62 31.56 -12.23
N CYS A 119 40.59 30.65 -12.09
CA CYS A 119 41.05 30.07 -10.83
C CYS A 119 41.92 31.06 -10.03
N ALA A 120 41.99 30.90 -8.69
CA ALA A 120 43.19 30.31 -8.03
C ALA A 120 43.28 30.62 -6.51
N THR A 121 43.71 29.60 -5.77
CA THR A 121 44.56 29.63 -4.55
C THR A 121 44.20 30.48 -3.31
N ASN A 122 44.04 29.76 -2.20
CA ASN A 122 44.62 29.99 -0.87
C ASN A 122 44.97 31.43 -0.42
N LEU A 123 44.34 31.87 0.67
CA LEU A 123 45.05 32.16 1.95
C LEU A 123 44.05 32.53 3.05
N ALA A 124 44.11 31.84 4.19
CA ALA A 124 43.75 32.42 5.48
C ALA A 124 44.94 33.30 5.94
N PRO A 125 44.75 34.39 6.70
CA PRO A 125 44.41 34.22 8.11
C PRO A 125 43.58 35.35 8.79
N SER A 126 42.96 34.96 9.91
CA SER A 126 42.96 35.69 11.20
C SER A 126 42.48 37.15 11.36
N PHE A 127 41.50 37.26 12.29
CA PHE A 127 41.45 38.20 13.43
C PHE A 127 40.69 39.54 13.37
N VAL A 128 40.28 39.94 14.57
CA VAL A 128 39.73 41.24 15.05
C VAL A 128 38.23 41.52 14.86
N LEU A 129 37.48 41.24 15.94
CA LEU A 129 36.22 41.93 16.29
C LEU A 129 36.48 43.39 16.70
N PRO A 130 35.50 44.28 16.49
CA PRO A 130 35.11 45.19 17.57
C PRO A 130 33.63 45.05 17.96
N ARG A 131 33.36 45.13 19.26
CA ARG A 131 32.02 45.31 19.82
C ARG A 131 31.62 46.78 19.77
N THR A 132 30.37 47.08 19.40
CA THR A 132 29.66 48.28 19.89
C THR A 132 28.22 47.92 20.24
N LEU A 133 27.77 48.31 21.44
CA LEU A 133 26.39 48.12 21.89
C LEU A 133 25.47 49.18 21.29
N GLY A 134 24.24 48.78 20.94
CA GLY A 134 23.11 49.68 20.68
C GLY A 134 21.82 49.06 21.18
N ARG A 135 21.17 49.68 22.19
CA ARG A 135 19.87 49.24 22.73
C ARG A 135 18.72 49.65 21.81
N SER A 136 17.77 48.75 21.56
CA SER A 136 16.38 49.12 21.28
C SER A 136 15.41 48.06 21.82
N ARG A 137 14.12 48.42 21.93
CA ARG A 137 13.14 47.80 22.84
C ARG A 137 12.33 46.64 22.24
N SER A 138 12.12 45.65 23.10
CA SER A 138 11.00 44.71 23.22
C SER A 138 9.84 44.76 22.19
N VAL A 139 9.60 43.61 21.56
CA VAL A 139 8.25 43.02 21.43
C VAL A 139 8.36 41.58 21.93
N GLU A 140 7.46 41.16 22.83
CA GLU A 140 7.47 39.79 23.39
C GLU A 140 6.72 38.82 22.48
N THR A 141 7.35 37.67 22.18
CA THR A 141 6.62 36.42 21.87
C THR A 141 7.28 35.30 22.68
N ARG A 142 6.49 34.57 23.47
CA ARG A 142 6.99 33.59 24.46
C ARG A 142 7.28 32.23 23.82
N TYR A 143 8.12 31.46 24.53
CA TYR A 143 8.55 30.06 24.33
C TYR A 143 9.92 29.82 23.66
N CYS A 144 10.98 29.94 24.46
CA CYS A 144 12.19 29.11 24.36
C CYS A 144 12.79 28.92 25.76
N ALA A 145 12.88 27.68 26.24
CA ALA A 145 13.56 27.36 27.49
C ALA A 145 15.08 27.51 27.30
N ARG A 146 15.70 28.42 28.05
CA ARG A 146 17.16 28.62 28.00
C ARG A 146 17.82 27.66 29.00
N ALA A 147 18.62 26.73 28.50
CA ALA A 147 19.50 25.94 29.34
C ALA A 147 20.63 26.84 29.88
N THR A 148 20.76 26.94 31.20
CA THR A 148 21.88 27.63 31.85
C THR A 148 23.02 26.64 32.04
N MET A 149 24.22 26.93 31.51
CA MET A 149 25.41 26.17 31.89
C MET A 149 25.72 26.42 33.36
N ALA A 150 25.68 25.37 34.17
CA ALA A 150 26.27 25.31 35.50
C ALA A 150 27.47 24.35 35.47
N THR A 151 28.51 24.70 36.23
CA THR A 151 29.80 24.00 36.25
C THR A 151 29.70 22.59 36.81
N VAL A 152 30.45 21.66 36.21
CA VAL A 152 30.59 20.27 36.68
C VAL A 152 31.34 20.23 38.01
N THR A 153 30.65 19.88 39.10
CA THR A 153 31.14 18.99 40.18
C THR A 153 30.01 18.70 41.19
N ASP A 154 29.15 17.72 40.90
CA ASP A 154 28.75 16.70 41.88
C ASP A 154 28.00 15.53 41.21
N ARG A 155 27.91 14.37 41.87
CA ARG A 155 27.07 13.23 41.45
C ARG A 155 25.60 13.49 41.77
N ALA A 156 24.98 14.40 41.03
CA ALA A 156 23.54 14.62 41.10
C ALA A 156 22.80 13.44 40.43
N THR A 157 22.04 12.68 41.22
CA THR A 157 21.03 11.75 40.71
C THR A 157 20.05 12.49 39.81
N THR A 158 19.78 11.94 38.62
CA THR A 158 18.68 12.42 37.78
C THR A 158 17.37 12.42 38.58
N PRO A 159 16.55 13.49 38.50
CA PRO A 159 15.24 13.47 39.14
C PRO A 159 14.39 12.34 38.53
N PRO A 160 13.53 11.68 39.33
CA PRO A 160 12.69 10.60 38.81
C PRO A 160 11.84 11.12 37.65
N CYS A 161 11.99 10.50 36.48
CA CYS A 161 11.23 10.88 35.30
C CYS A 161 9.75 10.56 35.51
N ASN A 162 8.86 11.43 35.02
CA ASN A 162 7.42 11.20 35.09
C ASN A 162 7.05 10.10 34.08
N PRO A 163 6.44 8.96 34.48
CA PRO A 163 6.11 7.87 33.55
C PRO A 163 5.29 8.33 32.34
N ALA A 164 4.31 9.23 32.55
CA ALA A 164 3.49 9.77 31.48
C ALA A 164 4.28 10.59 30.43
N ARG A 165 5.50 11.04 30.76
CA ARG A 165 6.41 11.70 29.83
C ARG A 165 7.23 10.70 29.03
N GLU A 166 7.66 9.59 29.62
CA GLU A 166 8.36 8.52 28.91
C GLU A 166 7.44 7.78 27.94
N ASP A 167 6.18 7.54 28.34
CA ASP A 167 5.20 6.88 27.47
C ASP A 167 4.84 7.77 26.25
N LEU A 168 4.79 9.10 26.43
CA LEU A 168 4.63 10.06 25.33
C LEU A 168 5.86 10.07 24.41
N GLU A 169 7.07 10.06 24.98
CA GLU A 169 8.32 10.02 24.21
C GLU A 169 8.43 8.76 23.34
N ALA A 170 8.04 7.58 23.86
CA ALA A 170 8.02 6.33 23.11
C ALA A 170 7.03 6.35 21.92
N ARG A 171 5.88 6.99 22.08
CA ARG A 171 4.88 7.16 21.01
C ARG A 171 5.40 8.06 19.89
N GLU A 172 6.07 9.17 20.23
CA GLU A 172 6.71 10.04 19.23
C GLU A 172 7.90 9.37 18.55
N GLN A 173 8.72 8.58 19.27
CA GLN A 173 9.80 7.80 18.66
C GLN A 173 9.28 6.78 17.65
N LEU A 174 8.15 6.09 17.93
CA LEU A 174 7.51 5.21 16.97
C LEU A 174 6.99 5.94 15.73
N ARG A 175 6.40 7.13 15.91
CA ARG A 175 5.98 8.01 14.81
C ARG A 175 7.16 8.45 13.96
N GLU A 176 8.26 8.89 14.58
CA GLU A 176 9.46 9.29 13.84
C GLU A 176 10.04 8.13 13.01
N ILE A 177 10.14 6.94 13.59
CA ILE A 177 10.58 5.72 12.88
C ILE A 177 9.68 5.45 11.66
N PHE A 178 8.36 5.44 11.84
CA PHE A 178 7.41 5.25 10.74
C PHE A 178 7.57 6.31 9.64
N LEU A 179 7.76 7.57 10.03
CA LEU A 179 7.91 8.69 9.10
C LEU A 179 9.24 8.65 8.34
N LYS A 180 10.32 8.06 8.89
CA LYS A 180 11.53 7.74 8.10
C LYS A 180 11.28 6.61 7.09
N SER A 181 10.46 5.62 7.43
CA SER A 181 10.02 4.57 6.48
C SER A 181 9.27 5.20 5.29
N VAL A 182 8.32 6.09 5.58
CA VAL A 182 7.58 6.87 4.57
C VAL A 182 8.51 7.76 3.75
N HIS A 183 9.52 8.39 4.36
CA HIS A 183 10.51 9.20 3.66
C HIS A 183 11.36 8.38 2.67
N ALA A 184 11.89 7.23 3.08
CA ALA A 184 12.54 6.29 2.16
C ALA A 184 11.56 5.78 1.09
N GLY A 185 10.27 5.76 1.42
CA GLY A 185 9.12 5.61 0.55
C GLY A 185 8.96 6.66 -0.56
N MET A 186 9.53 7.87 -0.45
CA MET A 186 9.18 8.97 -1.35
C MET A 186 9.83 8.86 -2.75
N PRO A 187 9.13 9.23 -3.84
CA PRO A 187 9.62 9.08 -5.21
C PRO A 187 11.02 9.65 -5.46
N LYS A 188 11.34 10.80 -4.85
CA LYS A 188 12.67 11.41 -4.92
C LYS A 188 13.75 10.53 -4.29
N GLN A 189 13.53 10.10 -3.04
CA GLN A 189 14.46 9.25 -2.29
C GLN A 189 14.68 7.88 -2.93
N MET A 190 13.69 7.38 -3.68
CA MET A 190 13.77 6.15 -4.45
C MET A 190 14.56 6.33 -5.76
N LEU A 191 14.23 7.36 -6.54
CA LEU A 191 14.84 7.59 -7.85
C LEU A 191 16.29 8.07 -7.77
N GLU A 192 16.64 8.96 -6.82
CA GLU A 192 18.02 9.45 -6.67
C GLU A 192 19.05 8.35 -6.34
N ARG A 193 18.60 7.18 -5.84
CA ARG A 193 19.48 6.01 -5.59
C ARG A 193 19.89 5.29 -6.87
N VAL A 194 19.05 5.34 -7.91
CA VAL A 194 19.22 4.53 -9.13
C VAL A 194 19.43 5.36 -10.39
N LEU A 195 18.99 6.61 -10.41
CA LEU A 195 18.94 7.48 -11.57
C LEU A 195 20.06 8.53 -11.44
N ASN A 196 21.20 8.27 -12.07
CA ASN A 196 22.34 9.18 -12.07
C ASN A 196 22.59 9.73 -13.48
N PHE A 197 22.32 11.01 -13.71
CA PHE A 197 22.53 11.67 -14.99
C PHE A 197 23.71 12.64 -14.92
N ASP A 198 24.69 12.43 -15.80
CA ASP A 198 25.78 13.39 -16.03
C ASP A 198 25.43 14.28 -17.25
N PRO A 199 25.14 15.58 -17.03
CA PRO A 199 24.84 16.50 -18.13
C PRO A 199 26.05 16.83 -18.99
N THR A 200 27.28 16.58 -18.54
CA THR A 200 28.50 16.90 -19.30
C THR A 200 28.78 15.86 -20.39
N SER A 201 28.64 14.57 -20.07
CA SER A 201 28.68 13.47 -21.05
C SER A 201 27.31 13.16 -21.68
N SER A 202 26.22 13.81 -21.22
CA SER A 202 24.83 13.48 -21.58
C SER A 202 24.49 11.99 -21.37
N THR A 203 25.05 11.38 -20.34
CA THR A 203 24.89 9.95 -20.03
C THR A 203 24.05 9.75 -18.79
N LEU A 204 22.98 8.97 -18.91
CA LEU A 204 22.19 8.46 -17.79
C LEU A 204 22.70 7.06 -17.41
N THR A 205 22.99 6.84 -16.13
CA THR A 205 23.32 5.54 -15.57
C THR A 205 22.17 5.04 -14.70
N VAL A 206 21.73 3.80 -14.93
CA VAL A 206 20.70 3.12 -14.14
C VAL A 206 21.18 1.71 -13.78
N GLU A 207 21.43 1.48 -12.49
CA GLU A 207 22.01 0.22 -11.96
C GLU A 207 23.24 -0.28 -12.75
N GLY A 208 24.12 0.63 -13.15
CA GLY A 208 25.33 0.33 -13.92
C GLY A 208 25.13 0.14 -15.43
N ARG A 209 23.89 0.17 -15.95
CA ARG A 209 23.64 0.31 -17.40
C ARG A 209 23.67 1.78 -17.79
N THR A 210 24.31 2.10 -18.92
CA THR A 210 24.44 3.48 -19.43
C THR A 210 23.58 3.73 -20.66
N TYR A 211 22.99 4.91 -20.73
CA TYR A 211 22.05 5.35 -21.75
C TYR A 211 22.44 6.75 -22.27
N ASN A 212 22.45 6.93 -23.59
CA ASN A 212 22.82 8.19 -24.23
C ASN A 212 21.58 9.11 -24.37
N ILE A 213 21.60 10.27 -23.72
CA ILE A 213 20.44 11.14 -23.56
C ILE A 213 20.55 12.40 -24.44
N GLN A 214 19.94 12.37 -25.61
CA GLN A 214 20.09 13.40 -26.65
C GLN A 214 18.75 13.90 -27.19
N ARG A 215 17.91 14.47 -26.31
CA ARG A 215 16.54 14.91 -26.66
C ARG A 215 15.71 13.81 -27.33
N ASN A 216 15.81 12.60 -26.77
CA ASN A 216 15.28 11.33 -27.26
C ASN A 216 14.45 10.59 -26.19
N VAL A 217 14.09 11.27 -25.09
CA VAL A 217 13.41 10.64 -23.95
C VAL A 217 11.90 10.84 -24.04
N PHE A 218 11.16 9.74 -23.97
CA PHE A 218 9.71 9.72 -23.83
C PHE A 218 9.36 9.19 -22.44
N VAL A 219 8.36 9.79 -21.79
CA VAL A 219 7.94 9.36 -20.44
C VAL A 219 6.51 8.87 -20.48
N VAL A 220 6.28 7.64 -20.03
CA VAL A 220 4.93 7.08 -19.84
C VAL A 220 4.78 6.68 -18.39
N GLY A 221 3.60 6.90 -17.80
CA GLY A 221 3.40 6.55 -16.40
C GLY A 221 1.97 6.16 -16.06
N PHE A 222 1.81 5.23 -15.13
CA PHE A 222 0.50 4.79 -14.64
C PHE A 222 0.57 4.27 -13.19
N GLY A 223 -0.26 4.82 -12.31
CA GLY A 223 -0.34 4.45 -10.89
C GLY A 223 -0.50 5.63 -9.93
N LYS A 224 -0.73 5.35 -8.64
CA LYS A 224 -0.97 6.33 -7.56
C LYS A 224 0.19 7.33 -7.37
N ALA A 225 1.43 6.84 -7.28
CA ALA A 225 2.62 7.63 -6.94
C ALA A 225 3.33 8.25 -8.16
N VAL A 226 2.81 8.02 -9.37
CA VAL A 226 3.49 8.35 -10.63
C VAL A 226 3.73 9.84 -10.83
N LEU A 227 2.86 10.72 -10.29
CA LEU A 227 3.04 12.17 -10.48
C LEU A 227 4.33 12.68 -9.81
N GLY A 228 4.61 12.23 -8.57
CA GLY A 228 5.85 12.54 -7.87
C GLY A 228 7.08 11.89 -8.54
N MET A 229 6.95 10.66 -9.05
CA MET A 229 8.03 10.03 -9.84
C MET A 229 8.35 10.83 -11.12
N ALA A 230 7.32 11.31 -11.80
CA ALA A 230 7.45 12.08 -13.03
C ALA A 230 8.09 13.45 -12.79
N ARG A 231 7.78 14.11 -11.66
CA ARG A 231 8.41 15.37 -11.25
C ARG A 231 9.93 15.23 -11.13
N VAL A 232 10.41 14.16 -10.50
CA VAL A 232 11.84 13.87 -10.33
C VAL A 232 12.52 13.51 -11.66
N VAL A 233 11.84 12.78 -12.55
CA VAL A 233 12.36 12.53 -13.91
C VAL A 233 12.42 13.82 -14.73
N GLU A 234 11.48 14.74 -14.54
CA GLU A 234 11.48 16.06 -15.16
C GLU A 234 12.59 16.97 -14.63
N ASP A 235 12.89 16.96 -13.33
CA ASP A 235 14.06 17.65 -12.75
C ASP A 235 15.36 17.21 -13.43
N VAL A 236 15.56 15.90 -13.55
CA VAL A 236 16.85 15.36 -13.99
C VAL A 236 16.99 15.39 -15.52
N LEU A 237 15.91 15.17 -16.28
CA LEU A 237 15.96 14.95 -17.73
C LEU A 237 15.12 15.94 -18.56
N GLY A 238 14.45 16.92 -17.95
CA GLY A 238 13.49 17.84 -18.59
C GLY A 238 13.90 18.43 -19.95
N PRO A 239 15.14 18.92 -20.15
CA PRO A 239 15.61 19.40 -21.45
C PRO A 239 15.61 18.32 -22.55
N HIS A 240 15.76 17.05 -22.18
CA HIS A 240 15.90 15.89 -23.06
C HIS A 240 14.61 15.09 -23.23
N ILE A 241 13.59 15.33 -22.40
CA ILE A 241 12.23 14.83 -22.64
C ILE A 241 11.70 15.45 -23.94
N ILE A 242 11.16 14.63 -24.85
CA ILE A 242 10.39 15.08 -26.02
C ILE A 242 8.94 15.31 -25.60
N LYS A 243 8.32 14.29 -24.99
CA LYS A 243 6.89 14.25 -24.63
C LYS A 243 6.63 13.15 -23.61
N GLY A 244 5.60 13.33 -22.77
CA GLY A 244 5.10 12.24 -21.95
C GLY A 244 3.62 12.28 -21.61
N ILE A 245 3.10 11.12 -21.17
CA ILE A 245 1.69 10.91 -20.82
C ILE A 245 1.63 10.09 -19.52
N LEU A 246 0.95 10.64 -18.52
CA LEU A 246 0.76 10.05 -17.20
C LEU A 246 -0.73 9.77 -16.98
N SER A 247 -1.06 8.55 -16.55
CA SER A 247 -2.42 8.11 -16.21
C SER A 247 -2.50 7.88 -14.70
N ILE A 248 -3.16 8.78 -13.97
CA ILE A 248 -3.19 8.75 -12.50
C ILE A 248 -4.64 8.67 -11.96
N PRO A 249 -4.85 8.24 -10.70
CA PRO A 249 -6.20 8.18 -10.13
C PRO A 249 -6.91 9.53 -10.15
N LYS A 250 -8.21 9.54 -10.48
CA LYS A 250 -9.07 10.72 -10.43
C LYS A 250 -9.02 11.38 -9.05
N GLY A 251 -8.62 12.66 -9.02
CA GLY A 251 -8.49 13.45 -7.79
C GLY A 251 -7.06 13.62 -7.29
N SER A 252 -6.11 12.81 -7.76
CA SER A 252 -4.71 12.82 -7.28
C SER A 252 -4.04 14.19 -7.34
N ARG A 253 -4.31 15.01 -8.37
CA ARG A 253 -3.77 16.39 -8.43
C ARG A 253 -4.37 17.29 -7.35
N ALA A 254 -5.67 17.18 -7.11
CA ALA A 254 -6.36 17.97 -6.09
C ALA A 254 -5.92 17.53 -4.69
N ASP A 255 -5.69 16.24 -4.48
CA ASP A 255 -5.25 15.70 -3.20
C ASP A 255 -3.78 16.02 -2.93
N LEU A 256 -2.90 15.99 -3.95
CA LEU A 256 -1.53 16.51 -3.82
C LEU A 256 -1.47 18.04 -3.62
N ALA A 257 -2.35 18.82 -4.26
CA ALA A 257 -2.45 20.25 -4.02
C ALA A 257 -2.96 20.59 -2.59
N LYS A 258 -3.89 19.80 -2.05
CA LYS A 258 -4.30 19.89 -0.63
C LYS A 258 -3.20 19.38 0.31
N ALA A 259 -2.45 18.35 -0.08
CA ALA A 259 -1.31 17.80 0.65
C ALA A 259 -0.18 18.82 0.78
N GLY A 260 0.02 19.69 -0.21
CA GLY A 260 0.87 20.89 -0.07
C GLY A 260 0.53 21.80 1.14
N LEU A 261 -0.63 21.60 1.77
CA LEU A 261 -1.06 22.25 3.02
C LEU A 261 -1.34 21.28 4.18
N ARG A 262 -1.14 19.95 4.03
CA ARG A 262 -1.45 18.92 5.04
C ARG A 262 -0.57 17.66 5.10
N SER A 263 0.26 17.34 4.10
CA SER A 263 1.01 16.06 4.03
C SER A 263 2.06 15.99 2.91
N GLY A 264 3.11 15.18 3.11
CA GLY A 264 4.27 15.11 2.20
C GLY A 264 5.16 16.35 2.29
N TYR A 265 4.62 17.52 1.90
CA TYR A 265 5.24 18.83 2.09
C TYR A 265 5.38 19.19 3.59
N ASP A 266 4.34 18.96 4.39
CA ASP A 266 4.41 19.22 5.83
C ASP A 266 5.37 18.28 6.55
N LEU A 267 5.44 17.01 6.14
CA LEU A 267 6.46 16.07 6.62
C LEU A 267 7.87 16.56 6.25
N ALA A 268 8.06 17.01 5.00
CA ALA A 268 9.32 17.61 4.57
C ALA A 268 9.68 18.87 5.39
N LYS A 269 8.70 19.67 5.78
CA LYS A 269 8.89 20.86 6.61
C LYS A 269 9.21 20.51 8.07
N GLU A 270 8.51 19.55 8.65
CA GLU A 270 8.67 19.07 10.02
C GLU A 270 10.04 18.43 10.24
N PHE A 271 10.45 17.53 9.34
CA PHE A 271 11.75 16.85 9.41
C PHE A 271 12.88 17.56 8.65
N GLY A 272 12.61 18.76 8.11
CA GLY A 272 13.60 19.58 7.40
C GLY A 272 14.13 18.96 6.10
N TRP A 273 13.40 18.03 5.48
CA TRP A 273 13.75 17.46 4.17
C TRP A 273 13.64 18.54 3.10
N ARG A 274 14.75 18.79 2.41
CA ARG A 274 14.85 19.79 1.35
C ARG A 274 15.46 19.20 0.10
N ASP A 275 15.11 19.77 -1.04
CA ASP A 275 15.85 19.60 -2.29
C ASP A 275 16.76 20.82 -2.54
N ARG A 276 17.17 21.03 -3.79
CA ARG A 276 18.07 22.15 -4.14
C ARG A 276 17.33 23.49 -4.30
N GLU A 277 16.00 23.46 -4.35
CA GLU A 277 15.12 24.58 -4.72
C GLU A 277 14.16 24.95 -3.57
N GLY A 278 13.80 23.98 -2.71
CA GLY A 278 12.93 24.20 -1.56
C GLY A 278 12.57 22.94 -0.79
N LEU A 279 11.28 22.82 -0.49
CA LEU A 279 10.64 21.63 0.11
C LEU A 279 10.17 20.71 -1.03
N ILE A 280 10.11 19.39 -0.77
CA ILE A 280 9.83 18.38 -1.80
C ILE A 280 8.50 18.65 -2.51
N GLU A 281 8.57 19.09 -3.77
CA GLU A 281 7.40 19.24 -4.64
C GLU A 281 7.06 17.95 -5.37
N MET A 282 5.76 17.68 -5.55
CA MET A 282 5.24 16.50 -6.26
C MET A 282 4.37 16.85 -7.48
N LEU A 283 4.18 18.13 -7.77
CA LEU A 283 3.45 18.63 -8.94
C LEU A 283 4.45 19.03 -10.03
N LEU A 284 4.12 18.74 -11.28
CA LEU A 284 4.92 19.09 -12.46
C LEU A 284 5.06 20.60 -12.63
N VAL A 285 6.14 21.03 -13.29
CA VAL A 285 6.42 22.46 -13.51
C VAL A 285 5.50 23.08 -14.57
N ASP A 286 5.31 24.40 -14.49
CA ASP A 286 4.60 25.15 -15.54
C ASP A 286 5.30 24.98 -16.89
N GLY A 287 4.51 24.64 -17.92
CA GLY A 287 5.05 24.34 -19.25
C GLY A 287 5.68 22.96 -19.41
N SER A 288 5.49 22.04 -18.46
CA SER A 288 5.90 20.64 -18.55
C SER A 288 5.55 19.99 -19.90
N LYS A 289 6.47 19.14 -20.38
CA LYS A 289 6.25 18.29 -21.57
C LYS A 289 5.45 17.02 -21.25
N LEU A 290 5.10 16.82 -19.98
CA LEU A 290 4.36 15.69 -19.47
C LEU A 290 2.87 16.07 -19.30
N SER A 291 2.00 15.31 -19.97
CA SER A 291 0.55 15.49 -19.89
C SER A 291 -0.06 14.54 -18.86
N VAL A 292 -0.95 15.05 -18.01
CA VAL A 292 -1.61 14.27 -16.94
C VAL A 292 -3.08 14.02 -17.30
N GLN A 293 -3.45 12.74 -17.36
CA GLN A 293 -4.83 12.27 -17.50
C GLN A 293 -5.28 11.60 -16.20
N GLU A 294 -6.48 11.94 -15.74
CA GLU A 294 -7.05 11.45 -14.48
C GLU A 294 -8.24 10.52 -14.74
N GLY A 295 -8.21 9.32 -14.17
CA GLY A 295 -9.22 8.28 -14.37
C GLY A 295 -9.11 7.15 -13.35
N ALA A 296 -9.57 5.97 -13.74
CA ALA A 296 -9.69 4.78 -12.91
C ALA A 296 -10.46 5.01 -11.59
N GLU A 297 -11.64 5.64 -11.67
CA GLU A 297 -12.49 5.89 -10.51
C GLU A 297 -12.81 4.58 -9.73
N ASN A 298 -12.67 4.63 -8.40
CA ASN A 298 -12.76 3.47 -7.51
C ASN A 298 -11.78 2.31 -7.83
N ASN A 299 -10.62 2.61 -8.43
CA ASN A 299 -9.61 1.61 -8.85
C ASN A 299 -10.14 0.60 -9.89
N LEU A 300 -11.19 0.96 -10.62
CA LEU A 300 -11.72 0.21 -11.76
C LEU A 300 -11.36 0.92 -13.07
N PRO A 301 -11.12 0.20 -14.18
CA PRO A 301 -10.93 0.83 -15.48
C PRO A 301 -12.08 1.76 -15.87
N ASP A 302 -11.79 2.87 -16.55
CA ASP A 302 -12.81 3.78 -17.10
C ASP A 302 -12.39 4.34 -18.48
N VAL A 303 -13.27 5.17 -19.06
CA VAL A 303 -13.06 5.79 -20.38
C VAL A 303 -11.87 6.75 -20.42
N ASN A 304 -11.49 7.36 -19.28
CA ASN A 304 -10.36 8.28 -19.22
C ASN A 304 -9.04 7.52 -19.13
N ALA A 305 -8.98 6.49 -18.30
CA ALA A 305 -7.85 5.55 -18.26
C ALA A 305 -7.64 4.88 -19.63
N TYR A 306 -8.72 4.50 -20.33
CA TYR A 306 -8.64 3.98 -21.70
C TYR A 306 -8.08 4.99 -22.71
N ARG A 307 -8.50 6.27 -22.64
CA ARG A 307 -7.94 7.35 -23.48
C ARG A 307 -6.45 7.52 -23.22
N ALA A 308 -6.04 7.56 -21.95
CA ALA A 308 -4.64 7.65 -21.55
C ALA A 308 -3.82 6.45 -22.08
N ALA A 309 -4.32 5.23 -21.92
CA ALA A 309 -3.66 4.02 -22.41
C ALA A 309 -3.54 3.97 -23.94
N ARG A 310 -4.58 4.40 -24.68
CA ARG A 310 -4.55 4.55 -26.14
C ARG A 310 -3.49 5.58 -26.57
N ASP A 311 -3.42 6.71 -25.88
CA ASP A 311 -2.49 7.77 -26.24
C ASP A 311 -1.04 7.42 -25.85
N ILE A 312 -0.85 6.68 -24.76
CA ILE A 312 0.42 6.01 -24.40
C ILE A 312 0.85 5.03 -25.48
N HIS A 313 -0.05 4.13 -25.93
CA HIS A 313 0.24 3.19 -27.02
C HIS A 313 0.71 3.95 -28.27
N ARG A 314 -0.05 4.95 -28.72
CA ARG A 314 0.30 5.78 -29.88
C ARG A 314 1.62 6.53 -29.74
N LEU A 315 1.99 6.93 -28.53
CA LEU A 315 3.26 7.59 -28.25
C LEU A 315 4.46 6.65 -28.48
N VAL A 316 4.32 5.38 -28.09
CA VAL A 316 5.44 4.42 -28.16
C VAL A 316 5.52 3.65 -29.49
N SER A 317 4.41 3.46 -30.21
CA SER A 317 4.34 2.63 -31.43
C SER A 317 5.21 3.06 -32.63
N ASN A 318 5.78 4.26 -32.62
CA ASN A 318 6.53 4.81 -33.76
C ASN A 318 7.95 5.27 -33.37
N LEU A 319 8.48 4.73 -32.28
CA LEU A 319 9.81 5.08 -31.78
C LEU A 319 10.91 4.29 -32.50
N THR A 320 12.13 4.80 -32.42
CA THR A 320 13.32 4.25 -33.08
C THR A 320 14.29 3.66 -32.06
N GLU A 321 15.29 2.93 -32.56
CA GLU A 321 16.38 2.35 -31.76
C GLU A 321 17.24 3.35 -30.99
N LYS A 322 17.10 4.65 -31.30
CA LYS A 322 17.77 5.79 -30.66
C LYS A 322 16.94 6.42 -29.54
N ASP A 323 15.65 6.09 -29.45
CA ASP A 323 14.73 6.64 -28.47
C ASP A 323 14.75 5.82 -27.18
N ILE A 324 14.41 6.48 -26.07
CA ILE A 324 14.37 5.91 -24.73
C ILE A 324 12.99 6.17 -24.13
N VAL A 325 12.28 5.10 -23.75
CA VAL A 325 11.03 5.18 -23.02
C VAL A 325 11.29 4.94 -21.53
N ILE A 326 11.09 5.98 -20.72
CA ILE A 326 11.03 5.85 -19.27
C ILE A 326 9.59 5.51 -18.88
N VAL A 327 9.40 4.36 -18.22
CA VAL A 327 8.11 3.85 -17.75
C VAL A 327 8.05 4.01 -16.23
N LEU A 328 7.05 4.74 -15.74
CA LEU A 328 6.85 5.01 -14.31
C LEU A 328 5.64 4.21 -13.82
N MET A 329 5.86 3.25 -12.92
CA MET A 329 4.81 2.35 -12.45
C MET A 329 4.67 2.39 -10.94
N SER A 330 3.43 2.39 -10.46
CA SER A 330 3.09 2.16 -9.05
C SER A 330 1.70 1.53 -8.93
N GLY A 331 1.26 1.34 -7.69
CA GLY A 331 -0.04 0.78 -7.35
C GLY A 331 -1.23 1.35 -8.12
N GLY A 332 -2.22 0.50 -8.41
CA GLY A 332 -3.39 0.83 -9.24
C GLY A 332 -3.13 0.85 -10.76
N GLY A 333 -1.89 0.69 -11.22
CA GLY A 333 -1.53 0.73 -12.65
C GLY A 333 -2.35 -0.19 -13.57
N SER A 334 -2.82 -1.35 -13.07
CA SER A 334 -3.68 -2.27 -13.82
C SER A 334 -5.02 -1.65 -14.26
N ALA A 335 -5.58 -0.72 -13.48
CA ALA A 335 -6.82 0.00 -13.82
C ALA A 335 -6.56 1.26 -14.66
N LEU A 336 -5.35 1.83 -14.56
CA LEU A 336 -4.92 3.06 -15.23
C LEU A 336 -4.30 2.83 -16.62
N LEU A 337 -3.94 1.59 -16.97
CA LEU A 337 -3.49 1.18 -18.30
C LEU A 337 -4.43 0.13 -18.97
N PRO A 338 -5.73 0.42 -19.18
CA PRO A 338 -6.64 -0.48 -19.88
C PRO A 338 -6.66 -0.19 -21.39
N TYR A 339 -6.25 -1.16 -22.20
CA TYR A 339 -6.29 -1.03 -23.66
C TYR A 339 -6.71 -2.37 -24.28
N PRO A 340 -8.01 -2.58 -24.60
CA PRO A 340 -8.51 -3.86 -25.11
C PRO A 340 -7.79 -4.34 -26.38
N VAL A 341 -7.70 -5.66 -26.55
CA VAL A 341 -7.25 -6.28 -27.80
C VAL A 341 -8.40 -6.34 -28.80
N GLU A 342 -8.16 -6.04 -30.07
CA GLU A 342 -9.19 -6.19 -31.10
C GLU A 342 -9.65 -7.66 -31.23
N PRO A 343 -10.94 -7.94 -31.51
CA PRO A 343 -12.05 -7.00 -31.71
C PRO A 343 -12.82 -6.62 -30.42
N LEU A 344 -12.24 -6.74 -29.23
CA LEU A 344 -12.88 -6.30 -27.98
C LEU A 344 -12.91 -4.77 -27.88
N THR A 345 -13.98 -4.28 -27.28
CA THR A 345 -14.17 -2.89 -26.89
C THR A 345 -13.88 -2.71 -25.40
N MET A 346 -13.87 -1.45 -24.93
CA MET A 346 -13.76 -1.17 -23.49
C MET A 346 -14.98 -1.71 -22.73
N ASP A 347 -16.17 -1.67 -23.33
CA ASP A 347 -17.40 -2.18 -22.73
C ASP A 347 -17.35 -3.70 -22.51
N ASP A 348 -16.79 -4.47 -23.47
CA ASP A 348 -16.57 -5.92 -23.30
C ASP A 348 -15.65 -6.21 -22.07
N VAL A 349 -14.62 -5.38 -21.84
CA VAL A 349 -13.68 -5.51 -20.71
C VAL A 349 -14.30 -5.08 -19.37
N LEU A 350 -15.15 -4.05 -19.37
CA LEU A 350 -15.92 -3.66 -18.19
C LEU A 350 -16.98 -4.71 -17.82
N GLU A 351 -17.67 -5.27 -18.83
CA GLU A 351 -18.70 -6.28 -18.61
C GLU A 351 -18.12 -7.57 -18.02
N VAL A 352 -17.05 -8.14 -18.59
CA VAL A 352 -16.42 -9.34 -18.02
C VAL A 352 -15.89 -9.07 -16.59
N THR A 353 -15.35 -7.88 -16.34
CA THR A 353 -14.90 -7.49 -14.99
C THR A 353 -16.07 -7.48 -13.99
N ARG A 354 -17.21 -6.87 -14.37
CA ARG A 354 -18.45 -6.86 -13.57
C ARG A 354 -18.99 -8.27 -13.33
N VAL A 355 -19.02 -9.10 -14.36
CA VAL A 355 -19.52 -10.48 -14.30
C VAL A 355 -18.68 -11.32 -13.34
N LEU A 356 -17.35 -11.25 -13.43
CA LEU A 356 -16.45 -11.98 -12.54
C LEU A 356 -16.63 -11.56 -11.08
N PHE A 357 -16.65 -10.25 -10.79
CA PHE A 357 -16.92 -9.77 -9.42
C PHE A 357 -18.30 -10.19 -8.90
N HIS A 358 -19.34 -10.18 -9.75
CA HIS A 358 -20.68 -10.64 -9.36
C HIS A 358 -20.72 -12.14 -9.00
N HIS A 359 -19.83 -12.96 -9.60
CA HIS A 359 -19.67 -14.38 -9.27
C HIS A 359 -18.69 -14.63 -8.12
N GLY A 360 -18.23 -13.58 -7.42
CA GLY A 360 -17.34 -13.69 -6.26
C GLY A 360 -15.86 -13.83 -6.60
N ALA A 361 -15.43 -13.42 -7.79
CA ALA A 361 -14.02 -13.42 -8.14
C ALA A 361 -13.21 -12.45 -7.26
N ASP A 362 -12.03 -12.90 -6.81
CA ASP A 362 -11.03 -12.03 -6.21
C ASP A 362 -10.28 -11.19 -7.27
N ILE A 363 -9.51 -10.20 -6.82
CA ILE A 363 -8.77 -9.30 -7.72
C ILE A 363 -7.68 -10.01 -8.54
N LEU A 364 -7.09 -11.10 -8.03
CA LEU A 364 -6.07 -11.89 -8.74
C LEU A 364 -6.71 -12.71 -9.86
N GLN A 365 -7.89 -13.28 -9.62
CA GLN A 365 -8.71 -13.97 -10.61
C GLN A 365 -9.17 -13.02 -11.73
N VAL A 366 -9.69 -11.85 -11.35
CA VAL A 366 -10.07 -10.79 -12.32
C VAL A 366 -8.87 -10.35 -13.15
N ASN A 367 -7.73 -10.06 -12.52
CA ASN A 367 -6.51 -9.64 -13.23
C ASN A 367 -5.93 -10.77 -14.11
N THR A 368 -6.07 -12.04 -13.72
CA THR A 368 -5.66 -13.20 -14.54
C THR A 368 -6.37 -13.20 -15.89
N VAL A 369 -7.70 -13.01 -15.89
CA VAL A 369 -8.51 -12.92 -17.12
C VAL A 369 -8.18 -11.63 -17.87
N ARG A 370 -8.27 -10.46 -17.23
CA ARG A 370 -8.06 -9.14 -17.83
C ARG A 370 -6.71 -8.99 -18.55
N LYS A 371 -5.62 -9.53 -18.00
CA LYS A 371 -4.28 -9.55 -18.62
C LYS A 371 -4.27 -10.18 -20.03
N HIS A 372 -5.20 -11.07 -20.34
CA HIS A 372 -5.33 -11.68 -21.66
C HIS A 372 -6.22 -10.87 -22.63
N LEU A 373 -7.00 -9.92 -22.13
CA LEU A 373 -7.94 -9.11 -22.92
C LEU A 373 -7.41 -7.71 -23.24
N GLU A 374 -6.26 -7.33 -22.71
CA GLU A 374 -5.69 -5.98 -22.80
C GLU A 374 -4.27 -6.02 -23.41
N LEU A 375 -4.07 -5.29 -24.51
CA LEU A 375 -2.88 -5.32 -25.37
C LEU A 375 -1.58 -4.92 -24.68
N LEU A 376 -1.63 -3.90 -23.80
CA LEU A 376 -0.43 -3.33 -23.16
C LEU A 376 0.11 -4.14 -21.97
N LYS A 377 -0.64 -5.14 -21.49
CA LYS A 377 -0.26 -5.97 -20.32
C LYS A 377 0.64 -7.15 -20.72
N GLY A 378 1.33 -7.77 -19.75
CA GLY A 378 2.17 -8.96 -19.99
C GLY A 378 3.36 -8.74 -20.95
N GLY A 379 3.98 -7.57 -20.90
CA GLY A 379 5.06 -7.17 -21.81
C GLY A 379 4.58 -6.41 -23.06
N GLY A 380 3.27 -6.15 -23.19
CA GLY A 380 2.68 -5.45 -24.33
C GLY A 380 3.17 -4.02 -24.53
N LEU A 381 3.38 -3.25 -23.46
CA LEU A 381 3.93 -1.89 -23.55
C LEU A 381 5.39 -1.92 -24.02
N ALA A 382 6.22 -2.83 -23.50
CA ALA A 382 7.60 -2.97 -23.96
C ALA A 382 7.66 -3.40 -25.43
N LYS A 383 6.78 -4.30 -25.88
CA LYS A 383 6.63 -4.66 -27.30
C LYS A 383 6.26 -3.46 -28.16
N ALA A 384 5.24 -2.70 -27.76
CA ALA A 384 4.76 -1.53 -28.49
C ALA A 384 5.81 -0.40 -28.57
N ALA A 385 6.82 -0.39 -27.69
CA ALA A 385 7.93 0.55 -27.73
C ALA A 385 9.13 0.11 -28.59
N MET A 386 9.19 -1.16 -29.04
CA MET A 386 10.31 -1.63 -29.86
C MET A 386 10.38 -0.87 -31.20
N PRO A 387 11.59 -0.56 -31.71
CA PRO A 387 12.92 -0.95 -31.23
C PRO A 387 13.57 -0.03 -30.16
N ALA A 388 12.83 0.91 -29.56
CA ALA A 388 13.38 1.82 -28.54
C ALA A 388 13.89 1.09 -27.28
N GLN A 389 14.78 1.75 -26.53
CA GLN A 389 15.18 1.27 -25.22
C GLN A 389 14.07 1.56 -24.20
N VAL A 390 13.83 0.64 -23.25
CA VAL A 390 12.77 0.78 -22.24
C VAL A 390 13.40 0.66 -20.85
N ILE A 391 13.21 1.69 -20.01
CA ILE A 391 13.68 1.74 -18.63
C ILE A 391 12.46 1.92 -17.73
N SER A 392 12.17 0.94 -16.88
CA SER A 392 10.99 1.00 -16.01
C SER A 392 11.42 1.24 -14.56
N PHE A 393 10.95 2.34 -13.96
CA PHE A 393 11.07 2.59 -12.53
C PHE A 393 9.75 2.22 -11.84
N ILE A 394 9.83 1.35 -10.84
CA ILE A 394 8.67 0.64 -10.30
C ILE A 394 8.64 0.78 -8.78
N ILE A 395 7.52 1.28 -8.26
CA ILE A 395 7.18 1.21 -6.83
C ILE A 395 6.19 0.04 -6.66
N SER A 396 6.51 -0.87 -5.74
CA SER A 396 5.73 -2.06 -5.45
C SER A 396 4.79 -1.84 -4.25
N ASP A 397 3.49 -1.99 -4.51
CA ASP A 397 2.42 -2.20 -3.53
C ASP A 397 2.00 -3.69 -3.46
N VAL A 398 2.89 -4.61 -3.83
CA VAL A 398 2.59 -6.03 -3.99
C VAL A 398 3.56 -6.88 -3.17
N ILE A 399 3.01 -7.77 -2.34
CA ILE A 399 3.77 -8.76 -1.55
C ILE A 399 4.70 -9.58 -2.44
N GLY A 400 5.97 -9.69 -2.03
CA GLY A 400 7.03 -10.38 -2.78
C GLY A 400 7.52 -9.64 -4.04
N ASP A 401 7.12 -8.38 -4.24
CA ASP A 401 7.59 -7.46 -5.29
C ASP A 401 7.54 -8.02 -6.73
N SER A 402 6.57 -8.92 -6.99
CA SER A 402 6.51 -9.66 -8.25
C SER A 402 6.16 -8.76 -9.44
N LEU A 403 7.17 -8.42 -10.25
CA LEU A 403 7.09 -7.56 -11.43
C LEU A 403 6.00 -7.97 -12.43
N ASP A 404 5.67 -9.26 -12.51
CA ASP A 404 4.64 -9.78 -13.41
C ASP A 404 3.21 -9.45 -12.95
N MET A 405 3.02 -9.22 -11.64
CA MET A 405 1.78 -8.82 -10.98
C MET A 405 1.60 -7.30 -10.95
N ILE A 406 2.67 -6.54 -10.64
CA ILE A 406 2.64 -5.07 -10.56
C ILE A 406 2.17 -4.49 -11.91
N ALA A 407 1.07 -3.74 -11.88
CA ALA A 407 0.37 -3.23 -13.08
C ALA A 407 0.05 -4.28 -14.17
N SER A 408 0.03 -5.58 -13.82
CA SER A 408 -0.02 -6.73 -14.75
C SER A 408 1.20 -6.88 -15.67
N GLY A 409 2.36 -6.40 -15.23
CA GLY A 409 3.68 -6.54 -15.86
C GLY A 409 3.75 -6.08 -17.32
N PRO A 410 3.41 -4.81 -17.64
CA PRO A 410 3.35 -4.31 -19.02
C PRO A 410 4.73 -4.25 -19.73
N THR A 411 5.82 -4.28 -18.96
CA THR A 411 7.21 -4.25 -19.42
C THR A 411 7.98 -5.55 -19.11
N VAL A 412 7.27 -6.60 -18.72
CA VAL A 412 7.86 -7.87 -18.24
C VAL A 412 7.54 -8.99 -19.22
N ARG A 413 8.54 -9.78 -19.59
CA ARG A 413 8.35 -10.99 -20.39
C ARG A 413 7.55 -12.03 -19.61
N GLN A 414 6.40 -12.45 -20.14
CA GLN A 414 5.56 -13.45 -19.47
C GLN A 414 5.15 -14.60 -20.39
N ALA A 415 4.97 -15.77 -19.78
CA ALA A 415 4.26 -16.89 -20.38
C ALA A 415 2.75 -16.73 -20.13
N TYR A 416 1.99 -16.57 -21.20
CA TYR A 416 0.52 -16.48 -21.12
C TYR A 416 -0.08 -17.88 -20.92
N SER A 417 -1.13 -17.98 -20.09
CA SER A 417 -1.90 -19.21 -19.92
C SER A 417 -3.40 -18.93 -20.09
N PRO A 418 -3.90 -18.98 -21.34
CA PRO A 418 -5.34 -18.87 -21.62
C PRO A 418 -6.15 -19.97 -20.90
N HIS A 419 -5.56 -21.14 -20.68
CA HIS A 419 -6.13 -22.22 -19.87
C HIS A 419 -6.55 -21.73 -18.47
N ARG A 420 -5.65 -21.02 -17.76
CA ARG A 420 -5.91 -20.53 -16.41
C ARG A 420 -7.06 -19.51 -16.37
N CYS A 421 -7.28 -18.76 -17.44
CA CYS A 421 -8.40 -17.80 -17.53
C CYS A 421 -9.73 -18.52 -17.61
N LEU A 422 -9.82 -19.55 -18.45
CA LEU A 422 -11.01 -20.37 -18.63
C LEU A 422 -11.31 -21.18 -17.36
N GLU A 423 -10.28 -21.75 -16.73
CA GLU A 423 -10.36 -22.43 -15.43
C GLU A 423 -10.94 -21.52 -14.32
N VAL A 424 -10.55 -20.24 -14.29
CA VAL A 424 -11.14 -19.25 -13.37
C VAL A 424 -12.62 -19.00 -13.69
N ILE A 425 -12.96 -18.73 -14.96
CA ILE A 425 -14.34 -18.48 -15.41
C ILE A 425 -15.25 -19.68 -15.11
N ASP A 426 -14.78 -20.90 -15.39
CA ASP A 426 -15.53 -22.14 -15.20
C ASP A 426 -15.70 -22.46 -13.70
N ARG A 427 -14.67 -22.29 -12.86
CA ARG A 427 -14.77 -22.48 -11.39
C ARG A 427 -15.75 -21.52 -10.71
N LEU A 428 -15.86 -20.29 -11.22
CA LEU A 428 -16.82 -19.29 -10.75
C LEU A 428 -18.25 -19.56 -11.25
N GLY A 429 -18.44 -20.53 -12.15
CA GLY A 429 -19.72 -20.76 -12.83
C GLY A 429 -20.12 -19.64 -13.79
N ALA A 430 -19.20 -18.73 -14.11
CA ALA A 430 -19.47 -17.49 -14.81
C ALA A 430 -19.57 -17.64 -16.35
N ARG A 431 -19.23 -18.81 -16.90
CA ARG A 431 -19.09 -19.04 -18.35
C ARG A 431 -20.29 -18.57 -19.17
N GLY A 432 -21.52 -18.84 -18.71
CA GLY A 432 -22.74 -18.43 -19.41
C GLY A 432 -23.09 -16.93 -19.31
N ALA A 433 -22.35 -16.16 -18.51
CA ALA A 433 -22.55 -14.72 -18.31
C ALA A 433 -21.39 -13.87 -18.87
N VAL A 434 -20.26 -14.48 -19.25
CA VAL A 434 -19.12 -13.79 -19.87
C VAL A 434 -19.44 -13.50 -21.35
N PRO A 435 -19.10 -12.31 -21.90
CA PRO A 435 -19.32 -12.01 -23.32
C PRO A 435 -18.69 -13.05 -24.25
N GLU A 436 -19.45 -13.52 -25.23
CA GLU A 436 -19.02 -14.60 -26.14
C GLU A 436 -17.70 -14.28 -26.87
N LYS A 437 -17.49 -13.02 -27.29
CA LYS A 437 -16.21 -12.58 -27.89
C LYS A 437 -14.99 -12.85 -26.99
N VAL A 438 -15.16 -12.69 -25.67
CA VAL A 438 -14.09 -12.90 -24.69
C VAL A 438 -13.75 -14.40 -24.62
N LEU A 439 -14.77 -15.27 -24.57
CA LEU A 439 -14.57 -16.72 -24.59
C LEU A 439 -13.87 -17.17 -25.88
N GLN A 440 -14.32 -16.69 -27.04
CA GLN A 440 -13.72 -16.98 -28.34
C GLN A 440 -12.23 -16.63 -28.37
N ILE A 441 -11.84 -15.44 -27.92
CA ILE A 441 -10.43 -15.02 -27.88
C ILE A 441 -9.60 -15.91 -26.94
N LEU A 442 -10.14 -16.29 -25.77
CA LEU A 442 -9.43 -17.15 -24.83
C LEU A 442 -9.22 -18.57 -25.38
N GLU A 443 -10.23 -19.16 -26.02
CA GLU A 443 -10.15 -20.51 -26.60
C GLU A 443 -9.30 -20.52 -27.89
N THR A 444 -9.35 -19.47 -28.72
CA THR A 444 -8.42 -19.30 -29.87
C THR A 444 -6.97 -19.25 -29.38
N ARG A 445 -6.67 -18.46 -28.34
CA ARG A 445 -5.31 -18.36 -27.78
C ARG A 445 -4.85 -19.65 -27.11
N LYS A 446 -5.72 -20.37 -26.41
CA LYS A 446 -5.43 -21.71 -25.86
C LYS A 446 -5.01 -22.67 -26.97
N SER A 447 -5.71 -22.65 -28.10
CA SER A 447 -5.42 -23.47 -29.27
C SER A 447 -4.07 -23.10 -29.92
N GLN A 448 -3.77 -21.80 -30.03
CA GLN A 448 -2.48 -21.29 -30.52
C GLN A 448 -1.30 -21.72 -29.61
N VAL A 449 -1.45 -21.62 -28.29
CA VAL A 449 -0.43 -22.04 -27.33
C VAL A 449 -0.18 -23.55 -27.41
N ALA A 450 -1.24 -24.36 -27.54
CA ALA A 450 -1.11 -25.80 -27.73
C ALA A 450 -0.37 -26.16 -29.04
N ALA A 451 -0.70 -25.49 -30.16
CA ALA A 451 0.00 -25.68 -31.43
C ALA A 451 1.49 -25.30 -31.34
N GLN A 452 1.83 -24.18 -30.70
CA GLN A 452 3.22 -23.77 -30.49
C GLN A 452 3.99 -24.73 -29.57
N ALA A 453 3.32 -25.38 -28.61
CA ALA A 453 3.94 -26.40 -27.77
C ALA A 453 4.24 -27.68 -28.56
N ALA A 454 3.29 -28.15 -29.39
CA ALA A 454 3.47 -29.31 -30.26
C ALA A 454 4.57 -29.12 -31.32
N LEU A 455 4.77 -27.90 -31.82
CA LEU A 455 5.87 -27.56 -32.74
C LEU A 455 7.25 -27.53 -32.06
N ARG A 456 7.34 -27.59 -30.73
CA ARG A 456 8.61 -27.65 -29.98
C ARG A 456 9.02 -29.06 -29.59
N THR A 457 8.15 -30.05 -29.78
CA THR A 457 8.45 -31.47 -29.51
C THR A 457 8.94 -32.16 -30.77
N ASP A 458 10.22 -31.96 -31.09
CA ASP A 458 10.95 -32.81 -32.04
C ASP A 458 11.31 -34.15 -31.35
N PRO A 459 10.99 -35.33 -31.92
CA PRO A 459 11.17 -36.62 -31.24
C PRO A 459 12.63 -37.09 -31.26
N MET A 460 13.48 -36.45 -30.45
CA MET A 460 14.88 -36.86 -30.25
C MET A 460 15.07 -37.82 -29.07
N ALA A 461 15.92 -38.83 -29.30
CA ALA A 461 16.08 -40.08 -28.56
C ALA A 461 16.33 -39.96 -27.03
N PRO A 462 15.99 -41.01 -26.23
CA PRO A 462 16.16 -41.01 -24.79
C PRO A 462 17.64 -41.09 -24.37
N SER A 463 18.27 -39.93 -24.16
CA SER A 463 19.59 -39.88 -23.51
C SER A 463 19.46 -40.07 -22.00
N LYS A 464 20.18 -41.07 -21.45
CA LYS A 464 20.27 -41.30 -20.00
C LYS A 464 20.93 -40.08 -19.34
N ARG A 465 20.25 -39.43 -18.39
CA ARG A 465 20.87 -38.47 -17.47
C ARG A 465 20.65 -38.92 -16.03
N GLY A 466 21.71 -38.85 -15.23
CA GLY A 466 21.69 -39.15 -13.80
C GLY A 466 20.98 -38.05 -12.98
N PRO A 467 20.98 -38.17 -11.64
CA PRO A 467 20.30 -37.22 -10.76
C PRO A 467 20.85 -35.81 -10.94
N ILE A 468 19.94 -34.83 -11.00
CA ILE A 468 20.25 -33.42 -11.22
C ILE A 468 20.73 -32.81 -9.89
N ASP A 469 21.92 -32.19 -9.93
CA ASP A 469 22.39 -31.30 -8.87
C ASP A 469 21.60 -29.98 -8.94
N TRP A 470 20.97 -29.61 -7.82
CA TRP A 470 20.09 -28.45 -7.73
C TRP A 470 20.83 -27.13 -7.49
N ALA A 471 22.15 -27.16 -7.28
CA ALA A 471 22.95 -25.98 -6.93
C ALA A 471 23.33 -25.06 -8.10
N VAL A 472 23.15 -25.47 -9.37
CA VAL A 472 23.75 -24.81 -10.55
C VAL A 472 22.70 -24.27 -11.55
N TRP A 473 21.69 -23.56 -11.07
CA TRP A 473 20.73 -22.80 -11.92
C TRP A 473 20.67 -21.30 -11.56
N ARG A 474 21.84 -20.67 -11.51
CA ARG A 474 21.99 -19.22 -11.72
C ARG A 474 22.76 -18.99 -13.03
N HIS A 475 22.13 -18.25 -13.95
CA HIS A 475 22.58 -17.84 -15.29
C HIS A 475 22.33 -18.82 -16.46
N VAL A 476 22.00 -18.21 -17.61
CA VAL A 476 21.84 -18.76 -18.97
C VAL A 476 20.66 -19.73 -19.20
N ILE A 477 19.62 -19.28 -19.94
CA ILE A 477 19.29 -19.82 -21.28
C ILE A 477 18.67 -18.69 -22.14
N ALA A 478 19.45 -18.18 -23.09
CA ALA A 478 18.91 -17.68 -24.35
C ALA A 478 18.97 -18.84 -25.37
N PRO A 479 17.90 -19.13 -26.14
CA PRO A 479 17.95 -20.18 -27.15
C PRO A 479 18.73 -19.70 -28.39
N ALA A 480 19.64 -20.55 -28.87
CA ALA A 480 20.41 -20.30 -30.09
C ALA A 480 19.51 -20.22 -31.34
N PRO A 481 19.88 -19.43 -32.37
CA PRO A 481 19.13 -19.36 -33.61
C PRO A 481 19.35 -20.61 -34.47
N VAL A 482 18.25 -21.17 -35.00
CA VAL A 482 18.28 -22.25 -36.00
C VAL A 482 18.22 -21.61 -37.40
N PRO A 483 19.09 -22.00 -38.36
CA PRO A 483 19.03 -21.50 -39.73
C PRO A 483 18.00 -22.27 -40.57
N GLY A 484 17.21 -21.55 -41.39
CA GLY A 484 16.26 -22.12 -42.35
C GLY A 484 14.80 -21.87 -41.99
N GLY A 485 14.18 -20.88 -42.66
CA GLY A 485 12.76 -20.56 -42.50
C GLY A 485 11.87 -21.19 -43.56
N LEU A 486 10.63 -21.51 -43.20
CA LEU A 486 9.54 -21.86 -44.13
C LEU A 486 8.57 -20.68 -44.26
N PRO A 487 8.03 -20.39 -45.47
CA PRO A 487 7.14 -19.26 -45.69
C PRO A 487 5.72 -19.52 -45.18
N GLY A 488 5.08 -18.51 -44.56
CA GLY A 488 3.65 -18.53 -44.25
C GLY A 488 3.27 -18.32 -42.78
N VAL A 489 4.23 -18.39 -41.84
CA VAL A 489 4.01 -17.95 -40.45
C VAL A 489 4.51 -16.52 -40.33
N SER A 490 3.61 -15.56 -40.05
CA SER A 490 4.04 -14.21 -39.69
C SER A 490 4.98 -14.29 -38.48
N ALA A 491 6.17 -13.71 -38.60
CA ALA A 491 7.20 -13.86 -37.58
C ALA A 491 6.62 -13.48 -36.21
N ALA A 492 6.71 -14.40 -35.24
CA ALA A 492 6.53 -14.03 -33.85
C ALA A 492 7.63 -13.02 -33.53
N GLU A 493 7.27 -11.74 -33.47
CA GLU A 493 8.20 -10.62 -33.38
C GLU A 493 9.22 -10.90 -32.28
N LYS A 494 10.50 -10.99 -32.68
CA LYS A 494 11.57 -11.41 -31.79
C LYS A 494 11.97 -10.23 -30.92
N VAL A 495 11.13 -9.94 -29.93
CA VAL A 495 11.31 -8.85 -28.96
C VAL A 495 12.71 -8.94 -28.36
N ASP A 496 13.48 -7.86 -28.55
CA ASP A 496 14.81 -7.70 -27.98
C ASP A 496 14.68 -7.30 -26.50
N TRP A 497 14.58 -8.30 -25.63
CA TRP A 497 14.42 -8.10 -24.19
C TRP A 497 15.66 -7.49 -23.53
N ASP A 498 16.83 -7.50 -24.18
CA ASP A 498 18.04 -6.89 -23.62
C ASP A 498 17.93 -5.35 -23.58
N ARG A 499 17.08 -4.78 -24.45
CA ARG A 499 16.69 -3.36 -24.47
C ARG A 499 15.73 -2.94 -23.35
N VAL A 500 15.21 -3.89 -22.56
CA VAL A 500 14.23 -3.63 -21.50
C VAL A 500 14.89 -3.81 -20.13
N GLN A 501 15.02 -2.72 -19.37
CA GLN A 501 15.38 -2.75 -17.95
C GLN A 501 14.14 -2.48 -17.09
N ASN A 502 13.99 -3.24 -16.01
CA ASN A 502 12.98 -3.04 -14.98
C ASN A 502 13.68 -2.90 -13.64
N VAL A 503 13.42 -1.81 -12.92
CA VAL A 503 14.08 -1.43 -11.67
C VAL A 503 13.02 -1.24 -10.59
N LEU A 504 13.09 -2.02 -9.53
CA LEU A 504 12.33 -1.79 -8.30
C LEU A 504 13.00 -0.65 -7.54
N VAL A 505 12.44 0.55 -7.64
CA VAL A 505 12.95 1.73 -6.92
C VAL A 505 12.33 1.85 -5.53
N GLY A 506 11.18 1.22 -5.33
CA GLY A 506 10.47 1.24 -4.06
C GLY A 506 9.81 -0.09 -3.72
N THR A 507 10.07 -0.56 -2.50
CA THR A 507 9.51 -1.79 -1.93
C THR A 507 9.30 -1.60 -0.43
N ASN A 508 8.50 -2.48 0.19
CA ASN A 508 8.31 -2.48 1.63
C ASN A 508 9.60 -2.80 2.40
N ALA A 509 10.50 -3.60 1.80
CA ALA A 509 11.81 -3.88 2.38
C ALA A 509 12.66 -2.62 2.56
N ILE A 510 12.72 -1.74 1.54
CA ILE A 510 13.44 -0.45 1.61
C ILE A 510 12.88 0.43 2.75
N ALA A 511 11.56 0.43 2.95
CA ALA A 511 10.92 1.17 4.03
C ALA A 511 11.22 0.55 5.42
N CYS A 512 11.21 -0.78 5.55
CA CYS A 512 11.59 -1.47 6.78
C CYS A 512 13.07 -1.26 7.16
N GLU A 513 13.98 -1.26 6.18
CA GLU A 513 15.40 -0.97 6.38
C GLU A 513 15.63 0.46 6.88
N ALA A 514 14.90 1.43 6.33
CA ALA A 514 14.93 2.82 6.81
C ALA A 514 14.38 2.96 8.24
N ALA A 515 13.31 2.22 8.57
CA ALA A 515 12.79 2.14 9.94
C ALA A 515 13.85 1.62 10.91
N VAL A 516 14.51 0.51 10.56
CA VAL A 516 15.59 -0.10 11.36
C VAL A 516 16.76 0.86 11.53
N SER A 517 17.26 1.45 10.44
CA SER A 517 18.38 2.39 10.51
C SER A 517 18.08 3.57 11.43
N HIS A 518 16.86 4.11 11.39
CA HIS A 518 16.48 5.20 12.29
C HIS A 518 16.29 4.75 13.75
N ALA A 519 15.66 3.59 13.98
CA ALA A 519 15.56 3.01 15.32
C ALA A 519 16.94 2.74 15.97
N GLU A 520 17.94 2.32 15.17
CA GLU A 520 19.33 2.19 15.63
C GLU A 520 19.97 3.54 15.96
N HIS A 521 19.68 4.61 15.20
CA HIS A 521 20.12 5.98 15.53
C HIS A 521 19.49 6.50 16.84
N LEU A 522 18.25 6.10 17.16
CA LEU A 522 17.61 6.35 18.46
C LEU A 522 18.16 5.45 19.59
N GLY A 523 19.12 4.58 19.29
CA GLY A 523 19.81 3.73 20.26
C GLY A 523 19.11 2.41 20.58
N PHE A 524 18.11 2.00 19.79
CA PHE A 524 17.40 0.73 19.99
C PHE A 524 18.21 -0.43 19.41
N GLU A 525 18.02 -1.63 19.98
CA GLU A 525 18.32 -2.86 19.25
C GLU A 525 17.14 -3.18 18.34
N THR A 526 17.40 -3.77 17.17
CA THR A 526 16.43 -3.86 16.07
C THR A 526 16.35 -5.26 15.46
N THR A 527 15.22 -5.57 14.82
CA THR A 527 15.10 -6.72 13.91
C THR A 527 13.92 -6.54 12.97
N ILE A 528 14.11 -6.80 11.67
CA ILE A 528 13.00 -6.94 10.72
C ILE A 528 12.43 -8.36 10.90
N TRP A 529 11.16 -8.50 11.29
CA TRP A 529 10.47 -9.78 11.31
C TRP A 529 10.13 -10.25 9.90
N SER A 530 9.38 -9.45 9.14
CA SER A 530 8.96 -9.75 7.76
C SER A 530 8.76 -8.45 6.97
N THR A 531 8.94 -8.51 5.66
CA THR A 531 8.57 -7.46 4.67
C THR A 531 7.41 -7.91 3.77
N GLU A 532 6.86 -9.08 4.07
CA GLU A 532 5.79 -9.79 3.34
C GLU A 532 4.68 -10.22 4.31
N LEU A 533 4.45 -9.44 5.37
CA LEU A 533 3.41 -9.74 6.35
C LEU A 533 2.03 -9.72 5.69
N THR A 534 1.30 -10.82 5.82
CA THR A 534 -0.05 -10.99 5.27
C THR A 534 -0.93 -11.70 6.28
N GLY A 535 -2.25 -11.53 6.13
CA GLY A 535 -3.22 -12.18 7.01
C GLY A 535 -4.39 -11.26 7.36
N GLU A 536 -5.25 -11.76 8.23
CA GLU A 536 -6.37 -11.00 8.78
C GLU A 536 -5.85 -10.05 9.87
N ALA A 537 -6.13 -8.76 9.75
CA ALA A 537 -5.55 -7.69 10.57
C ALA A 537 -5.70 -7.92 12.09
N ARG A 538 -6.84 -8.47 12.52
CA ARG A 538 -7.11 -8.79 13.93
C ARG A 538 -6.18 -9.91 14.43
N GLN A 539 -6.07 -10.99 13.65
CA GLN A 539 -5.21 -12.15 13.97
C GLN A 539 -3.72 -11.76 13.99
N VAL A 540 -3.31 -10.85 13.10
CA VAL A 540 -1.95 -10.30 13.09
C VAL A 540 -1.71 -9.40 14.30
N GLY A 541 -2.71 -8.63 14.75
CA GLY A 541 -2.63 -7.85 16.00
C GLY A 541 -2.48 -8.74 17.24
N GLU A 542 -3.29 -9.81 17.35
CA GLU A 542 -3.15 -10.84 18.39
C GLU A 542 -1.74 -11.48 18.37
N LEU A 543 -1.20 -11.74 17.17
CA LEU A 543 0.16 -12.27 17.00
C LEU A 543 1.24 -11.29 17.53
N PHE A 544 1.12 -9.99 17.27
CA PHE A 544 2.03 -8.99 17.85
C PHE A 544 1.93 -8.90 19.37
N GLY A 545 0.73 -8.97 19.95
CA GLY A 545 0.56 -8.98 21.41
C GLY A 545 1.23 -10.20 22.07
N LYS A 546 1.09 -11.38 21.47
CA LYS A 546 1.79 -12.60 21.92
C LYS A 546 3.31 -12.51 21.73
N LEU A 547 3.79 -11.90 20.65
CA LEU A 547 5.21 -11.68 20.43
C LEU A 547 5.80 -10.73 21.47
N ALA A 548 5.07 -9.69 21.86
CA ALA A 548 5.45 -8.79 22.95
C ALA A 548 5.53 -9.52 24.30
N GLN A 549 4.61 -10.45 24.58
CA GLN A 549 4.67 -11.32 25.76
C GLN A 549 5.94 -12.19 25.77
N TYR A 550 6.30 -12.79 24.62
CA TYR A 550 7.50 -13.60 24.46
C TYR A 550 8.78 -12.78 24.70
N ILE A 551 8.88 -11.62 24.07
CA ILE A 551 10.00 -10.68 24.22
C ILE A 551 10.13 -10.23 25.69
N SER A 552 9.01 -9.84 26.32
CA SER A 552 8.98 -9.39 27.72
C SER A 552 9.41 -10.48 28.70
N ALA A 553 9.07 -11.74 28.43
CA ALA A 553 9.54 -12.89 29.20
C ALA A 553 11.04 -13.17 28.96
N CYS A 554 11.57 -12.94 27.76
CA CYS A 554 13.00 -13.07 27.44
C CYS A 554 13.89 -11.99 28.08
N PHE A 555 13.35 -10.82 28.45
CA PHE A 555 14.07 -9.81 29.25
C PHE A 555 14.34 -10.25 30.71
N SER A 556 13.76 -11.36 31.18
CA SER A 556 13.96 -11.87 32.54
C SER A 556 15.24 -12.71 32.67
N PRO A 557 16.19 -12.36 33.56
CA PRO A 557 17.44 -13.13 33.73
C PRO A 557 17.27 -14.47 34.49
N GLN A 558 16.06 -14.82 34.95
CA GLN A 558 15.83 -16.01 35.76
C GLN A 558 15.22 -17.16 34.95
N ARG A 559 16.01 -18.25 34.84
CA ARG A 559 15.82 -19.54 34.14
C ARG A 559 16.17 -19.56 32.63
N PRO A 560 16.83 -20.62 32.13
CA PRO A 560 17.00 -20.86 30.69
C PRO A 560 15.65 -20.98 29.97
N LEU A 561 15.54 -20.40 28.75
CA LEU A 561 14.32 -20.44 27.92
C LEU A 561 13.66 -21.84 27.86
N ALA A 562 14.47 -22.87 27.63
CA ALA A 562 14.02 -24.26 27.50
C ALA A 562 13.42 -24.89 28.78
N SER A 563 13.43 -24.19 29.92
CA SER A 563 12.93 -24.66 31.22
C SER A 563 11.68 -23.93 31.72
N ASN A 564 11.07 -23.08 30.87
CA ASN A 564 9.82 -22.38 31.17
C ASN A 564 8.68 -22.92 30.30
N PRO A 565 7.74 -23.72 30.86
CA PRO A 565 6.63 -24.30 30.09
C PRO A 565 5.74 -23.26 29.41
N ASP A 566 5.55 -22.09 30.02
CA ASP A 566 4.72 -21.01 29.47
C ASP A 566 5.36 -20.40 28.22
N LEU A 567 6.69 -20.27 28.21
CA LEU A 567 7.44 -19.84 27.01
C LEU A 567 7.38 -20.89 25.90
N VAL A 568 7.49 -22.19 26.22
CA VAL A 568 7.38 -23.26 25.21
C VAL A 568 5.97 -23.28 24.59
N LYS A 569 4.92 -23.10 25.41
CA LYS A 569 3.55 -22.95 24.94
C LYS A 569 3.42 -21.73 24.01
N LEU A 570 3.98 -20.60 24.40
CA LEU A 570 3.94 -19.37 23.62
C LEU A 570 4.72 -19.50 22.30
N GLU A 571 5.88 -20.16 22.28
CA GLU A 571 6.60 -20.49 21.03
C GLU A 571 5.75 -21.37 20.09
N MET A 572 5.00 -22.34 20.63
CA MET A 572 4.08 -23.16 19.84
C MET A 572 2.90 -22.36 19.29
N GLU A 573 2.34 -21.43 20.07
CA GLU A 573 1.27 -20.54 19.60
C GLU A 573 1.77 -19.57 18.51
N LEU A 574 2.94 -18.94 18.70
CA LEU A 574 3.56 -18.06 17.72
C LEU A 574 3.94 -18.81 16.43
N ALA A 575 4.39 -20.07 16.53
CA ALA A 575 4.64 -20.93 15.38
C ALA A 575 3.34 -21.34 14.65
N GLY A 576 2.27 -21.64 15.39
CA GLY A 576 0.95 -21.90 14.81
C GLY A 576 0.33 -20.69 14.10
N LEU A 577 0.76 -19.48 14.46
CA LEU A 577 0.38 -18.21 13.82
C LEU A 577 1.39 -17.74 12.75
N GLY A 578 2.41 -18.55 12.42
CA GLY A 578 3.29 -18.34 11.26
C GLY A 578 4.70 -17.79 11.55
N ILE A 579 5.09 -17.53 12.80
CA ILE A 579 6.47 -17.13 13.11
C ILE A 579 7.37 -18.36 13.19
N SER A 580 8.38 -18.44 12.31
CA SER A 580 9.30 -19.58 12.32
C SER A 580 10.12 -19.63 13.62
N LYS A 581 10.41 -20.83 14.12
CA LYS A 581 11.26 -21.03 15.31
C LYS A 581 12.66 -20.42 15.14
N ALA A 582 13.19 -20.42 13.91
CA ALA A 582 14.44 -19.73 13.59
C ALA A 582 14.35 -18.22 13.86
N LYS A 583 13.23 -17.59 13.51
CA LYS A 583 13.00 -16.16 13.74
C LYS A 583 12.76 -15.84 15.22
N LEU A 584 12.03 -16.68 15.95
CA LEU A 584 11.91 -16.53 17.41
C LEU A 584 13.27 -16.61 18.13
N ASN A 585 14.14 -17.54 17.72
CA ASN A 585 15.51 -17.62 18.24
C ASN A 585 16.32 -16.35 17.95
N GLU A 586 16.24 -15.81 16.72
CA GLU A 586 16.91 -14.57 16.32
C GLU A 586 16.43 -13.37 17.16
N ILE A 587 15.11 -13.23 17.33
CA ILE A 587 14.50 -12.22 18.21
C ILE A 587 15.03 -12.41 19.64
N GLY A 588 15.03 -13.63 20.18
CA GLY A 588 15.54 -13.93 21.52
C GLY A 588 17.02 -13.58 21.73
N LEU A 589 17.86 -13.69 20.69
CA LEU A 589 19.25 -13.20 20.72
C LEU A 589 19.30 -11.65 20.76
N LYS A 590 18.46 -10.97 19.98
CA LYS A 590 18.33 -9.51 20.01
C LYS A 590 17.82 -9.01 21.37
N VAL A 591 16.86 -9.70 22.00
CA VAL A 591 16.41 -9.37 23.38
C VAL A 591 17.58 -9.43 24.38
N ARG A 592 18.41 -10.48 24.32
CA ARG A 592 19.58 -10.60 25.21
C ARG A 592 20.58 -9.47 25.00
N LYS A 593 20.86 -9.09 23.76
CA LYS A 593 21.72 -7.94 23.44
C LYS A 593 21.12 -6.62 23.95
N ALA A 594 19.82 -6.42 23.79
CA ALA A 594 19.08 -5.26 24.28
C ALA A 594 19.16 -5.17 25.82
N ALA A 595 18.87 -6.27 26.52
CA ALA A 595 18.97 -6.38 27.97
C ALA A 595 20.39 -6.06 28.49
N ASN A 596 21.42 -6.66 27.89
CA ASN A 596 22.82 -6.44 28.29
C ASN A 596 23.27 -4.97 28.15
N HIS A 597 22.71 -4.23 27.19
CA HIS A 597 23.04 -2.83 26.96
C HIS A 597 22.01 -1.85 27.54
N SER A 598 21.00 -2.34 28.27
CA SER A 598 19.86 -1.53 28.77
C SER A 598 19.14 -0.72 27.67
N ARG A 599 19.03 -1.31 26.47
CA ARG A 599 18.36 -0.71 25.29
C ARG A 599 16.95 -1.27 25.10
N PRO A 600 16.01 -0.50 24.55
CA PRO A 600 14.77 -1.04 23.99
C PRO A 600 15.06 -1.98 22.81
N LEU A 601 14.15 -2.92 22.56
CA LEU A 601 14.09 -3.70 21.33
C LEU A 601 12.94 -3.17 20.46
N CYS A 602 13.22 -2.82 19.21
CA CYS A 602 12.23 -2.52 18.18
C CYS A 602 12.17 -3.66 17.16
N VAL A 603 11.02 -4.34 17.07
CA VAL A 603 10.72 -5.28 15.99
C VAL A 603 9.96 -4.51 14.91
N VAL A 604 10.55 -4.46 13.72
CA VAL A 604 9.95 -3.87 12.52
C VAL A 604 9.32 -4.99 11.70
N ALA A 605 8.15 -4.78 11.15
CA ALA A 605 7.63 -5.56 10.05
C ALA A 605 6.93 -4.66 9.03
N GLY A 606 6.61 -5.22 7.88
CA GLY A 606 5.74 -4.60 6.90
C GLY A 606 5.19 -5.64 5.92
N GLY A 607 4.24 -5.18 5.11
CA GLY A 607 3.40 -6.02 4.27
C GLY A 607 2.00 -5.42 4.16
N GLU A 608 1.01 -6.22 3.82
CA GLU A 608 -0.35 -5.77 3.47
C GLU A 608 -1.34 -6.76 4.10
N THR A 609 -2.13 -6.28 5.06
CA THR A 609 -3.15 -7.10 5.73
C THR A 609 -4.56 -6.81 5.21
N VAL A 610 -5.51 -7.70 5.54
CA VAL A 610 -6.92 -7.57 5.13
C VAL A 610 -7.85 -7.57 6.35
N VAL A 611 -8.98 -6.87 6.23
CA VAL A 611 -10.05 -6.87 7.24
C VAL A 611 -11.23 -7.67 6.69
N THR A 612 -11.75 -8.60 7.49
CA THR A 612 -13.02 -9.26 7.20
C THR A 612 -14.17 -8.40 7.73
N LEU A 613 -14.84 -7.67 6.84
CA LEU A 613 -15.94 -6.79 7.20
C LEU A 613 -17.19 -7.58 7.63
N LYS A 614 -17.61 -7.35 8.88
CA LYS A 614 -18.78 -7.94 9.54
C LYS A 614 -19.80 -6.86 9.93
N GLY A 615 -19.33 -5.71 10.39
CA GLY A 615 -20.14 -4.58 10.84
C GLY A 615 -20.33 -3.48 9.80
N SER A 616 -20.77 -2.33 10.27
CA SER A 616 -21.00 -1.11 9.47
C SER A 616 -20.19 0.09 9.95
N GLY A 617 -19.17 -0.15 10.78
CA GLY A 617 -18.28 0.86 11.32
C GLY A 617 -17.34 1.49 10.29
N LYS A 618 -16.60 2.49 10.74
CA LYS A 618 -15.52 3.14 10.01
C LYS A 618 -14.19 2.72 10.63
N GLY A 619 -13.25 2.29 9.82
CA GLY A 619 -11.94 1.80 10.27
C GLY A 619 -11.09 1.29 9.11
N GLY A 620 -9.88 0.86 9.43
CA GLY A 620 -8.96 0.23 8.50
C GLY A 620 -8.15 -0.89 9.16
N ARG A 621 -7.33 -1.56 8.36
CA ARG A 621 -6.54 -2.74 8.77
C ARG A 621 -5.51 -2.40 9.82
N ASN A 622 -4.84 -1.25 9.70
CA ASN A 622 -3.79 -0.84 10.63
C ASN A 622 -4.40 -0.44 11.97
N GLN A 623 -5.53 0.28 11.95
CA GLN A 623 -6.32 0.65 13.13
C GLN A 623 -6.94 -0.57 13.84
N GLU A 624 -7.47 -1.56 13.11
CA GLU A 624 -7.97 -2.82 13.68
C GLU A 624 -6.85 -3.69 14.24
N MET A 625 -5.69 -3.75 13.56
CA MET A 625 -4.51 -4.47 14.05
C MET A 625 -3.97 -3.86 15.35
N ALA A 626 -3.88 -2.53 15.44
CA ALA A 626 -3.48 -1.84 16.67
C ALA A 626 -4.47 -2.09 17.81
N LEU A 627 -5.77 -2.06 17.52
CA LEU A 627 -6.85 -2.35 18.47
C LEU A 627 -6.76 -3.79 19.00
N ALA A 628 -6.58 -4.78 18.11
CA ALA A 628 -6.43 -6.18 18.47
C ALA A 628 -5.13 -6.45 19.25
N ALA A 629 -4.01 -5.80 18.89
CA ALA A 629 -2.76 -5.86 19.64
C ALA A 629 -2.94 -5.31 21.07
N GLY A 630 -3.53 -4.12 21.23
CA GLY A 630 -3.82 -3.53 22.54
C GLY A 630 -4.75 -4.41 23.40
N MET A 631 -5.76 -5.04 22.79
CA MET A 631 -6.60 -6.05 23.45
C MET A 631 -5.78 -7.25 23.94
N GLN A 632 -4.92 -7.81 23.08
CA GLN A 632 -4.10 -8.96 23.44
C GLN A 632 -3.05 -8.63 24.53
N LEU A 633 -2.48 -7.42 24.51
CA LEU A 633 -1.54 -6.97 25.56
C LEU A 633 -2.19 -6.98 26.94
N GLN A 634 -3.45 -6.54 27.10
CA GLN A 634 -4.15 -6.63 28.38
C GLN A 634 -4.31 -8.09 28.85
N GLU A 635 -4.64 -9.01 27.94
CA GLU A 635 -4.76 -10.44 28.27
C GLU A 635 -3.41 -11.07 28.65
N CYS A 636 -2.32 -10.62 28.02
CA CYS A 636 -0.95 -11.07 28.33
C CYS A 636 -0.39 -10.48 29.63
N PHE A 637 -0.86 -9.30 30.06
CA PHE A 637 -0.40 -8.55 31.24
C PHE A 637 -1.54 -8.11 32.18
N PRO A 638 -2.39 -9.03 32.70
CA PRO A 638 -3.68 -8.67 33.30
C PRO A 638 -3.63 -8.07 34.73
N ASN A 639 -2.46 -8.00 35.38
CA ASN A 639 -2.34 -7.58 36.79
C ASN A 639 -1.19 -6.58 37.01
N LYS A 640 -1.51 -5.42 37.63
CA LYS A 640 -0.51 -4.44 38.09
C LYS A 640 0.39 -4.99 39.22
N ASP A 641 -0.10 -5.96 40.00
CA ASP A 641 0.63 -6.60 41.10
C ASP A 641 1.71 -7.62 40.67
N ARG A 642 1.77 -7.94 39.37
CA ARG A 642 2.95 -8.54 38.76
C ARG A 642 3.58 -7.48 37.86
N VAL A 643 4.47 -6.67 38.44
CA VAL A 643 5.18 -5.56 37.77
C VAL A 643 5.47 -5.92 36.30
N PRO A 644 4.82 -5.26 35.32
CA PRO A 644 5.08 -5.53 33.91
C PRO A 644 6.56 -5.30 33.67
N ARG A 645 7.28 -6.32 33.21
CA ARG A 645 8.76 -6.27 33.15
C ARG A 645 9.29 -5.49 31.95
N ALA A 646 8.40 -5.06 31.05
CA ALA A 646 8.68 -4.09 30.02
C ALA A 646 7.48 -3.14 29.82
N HIS A 647 7.74 -1.93 29.32
CA HIS A 647 6.73 -1.12 28.60
C HIS A 647 6.67 -1.65 27.16
N VAL A 648 5.48 -1.67 26.58
CA VAL A 648 5.21 -2.21 25.25
C VAL A 648 4.37 -1.21 24.47
N PHE A 649 4.86 -0.80 23.30
CA PHE A 649 4.13 0.05 22.36
C PHE A 649 4.07 -0.63 21.00
N PHE A 650 2.92 -0.53 20.34
CA PHE A 650 2.68 -1.09 19.01
C PHE A 650 2.06 -0.05 18.09
N LEU A 651 2.77 0.32 17.03
CA LEU A 651 2.28 1.15 15.94
C LEU A 651 2.04 0.26 14.72
N SER A 652 0.91 0.47 14.04
CA SER A 652 0.66 -0.07 12.70
C SER A 652 0.12 1.07 11.83
N ALA A 653 0.68 1.28 10.63
CA ALA A 653 0.25 2.34 9.72
C ALA A 653 0.59 2.09 8.23
N GLY A 654 -0.30 2.54 7.34
CA GLY A 654 -0.17 2.49 5.88
C GLY A 654 0.70 3.62 5.33
N THR A 655 1.66 3.31 4.47
CA THR A 655 2.66 4.28 3.99
C THR A 655 2.12 5.34 3.02
N ASP A 656 0.91 5.17 2.48
CA ASP A 656 0.20 6.22 1.71
C ASP A 656 -0.52 7.26 2.59
N GLY A 657 -0.53 7.03 3.90
CA GLY A 657 -1.13 7.92 4.88
C GLY A 657 -2.63 7.75 5.07
N GLN A 658 -3.20 6.65 4.55
CA GLN A 658 -4.61 6.31 4.69
C GLN A 658 -4.77 4.86 5.11
N ASP A 659 -5.77 4.59 5.96
CA ASP A 659 -6.10 3.24 6.41
C ASP A 659 -7.62 3.06 6.39
N GLY A 660 -8.09 2.25 5.43
CA GLY A 660 -9.52 2.19 5.09
C GLY A 660 -10.05 3.53 4.54
N PRO A 661 -11.36 3.80 4.61
CA PRO A 661 -11.96 5.07 4.20
C PRO A 661 -11.78 6.16 5.28
N THR A 662 -10.53 6.38 5.72
CA THR A 662 -10.18 7.33 6.80
C THR A 662 -9.05 8.28 6.38
N ASP A 663 -8.87 9.35 7.15
CA ASP A 663 -7.79 10.33 7.04
C ASP A 663 -6.61 10.02 7.98
N ALA A 664 -6.69 8.92 8.72
CA ALA A 664 -5.61 8.37 9.51
C ALA A 664 -4.83 7.32 8.71
N ALA A 665 -3.51 7.27 8.90
CA ALA A 665 -2.65 6.22 8.37
C ALA A 665 -2.73 4.92 9.21
N GLY A 666 -3.17 5.01 10.48
CA GLY A 666 -3.07 3.93 11.44
C GLY A 666 -3.28 4.39 12.88
N ALA A 667 -2.79 3.60 13.85
CA ALA A 667 -2.91 3.92 15.28
C ALA A 667 -1.75 3.32 16.13
N VAL A 668 -1.64 3.79 17.37
CA VAL A 668 -0.61 3.36 18.35
C VAL A 668 -1.26 2.86 19.65
N ALA A 669 -1.11 1.56 19.93
CA ALA A 669 -1.53 0.93 21.17
C ALA A 669 -0.36 0.75 22.16
N ASP A 670 -0.67 0.61 23.46
CA ASP A 670 0.30 0.20 24.50
C ASP A 670 -0.32 -0.83 25.46
N GLU A 671 0.40 -1.21 26.53
CA GLU A 671 -0.13 -2.14 27.52
C GLU A 671 -1.30 -1.61 28.39
N ASN A 672 -1.51 -0.29 28.44
CA ASN A 672 -2.49 0.37 29.30
C ASN A 672 -3.81 0.69 28.56
N PHE A 673 -3.75 0.83 27.23
CA PHE A 673 -4.87 1.17 26.32
C PHE A 673 -6.24 0.62 26.76
N MET A 674 -6.35 -0.67 27.04
CA MET A 674 -7.62 -1.30 27.41
C MET A 674 -8.20 -0.87 28.76
N ALA A 675 -7.34 -0.50 29.71
CA ALA A 675 -7.77 0.06 31.00
C ALA A 675 -8.22 1.51 30.83
N ASP A 676 -7.44 2.29 30.07
CA ASP A 676 -7.69 3.72 29.86
C ASP A 676 -8.92 3.96 28.96
N ALA A 677 -9.14 3.13 27.94
CA ALA A 677 -10.33 3.19 27.09
C ALA A 677 -11.61 2.90 27.89
N ARG A 678 -11.59 1.91 28.79
CA ARG A 678 -12.71 1.64 29.71
C ARG A 678 -12.93 2.77 30.72
N ALA A 679 -11.86 3.39 31.21
CA ALA A 679 -11.96 4.57 32.08
C ALA A 679 -12.59 5.79 31.37
N GLN A 680 -12.43 5.87 30.03
CA GLN A 680 -13.10 6.84 29.16
C GLN A 680 -14.51 6.39 28.69
N GLY A 681 -15.03 5.26 29.18
CA GLY A 681 -16.37 4.76 28.85
C GLY A 681 -16.48 4.04 27.51
N LEU A 682 -15.36 3.70 26.86
CA LEU A 682 -15.33 2.98 25.58
C LEU A 682 -15.32 1.45 25.80
N ASP A 683 -15.93 0.69 24.88
CA ASP A 683 -15.79 -0.76 24.79
C ASP A 683 -15.01 -1.18 23.52
N PRO A 684 -13.67 -1.33 23.62
CA PRO A 684 -12.83 -1.79 22.53
C PRO A 684 -13.30 -3.03 21.79
N ARG A 685 -13.97 -3.98 22.47
CA ARG A 685 -14.44 -5.22 21.85
C ARG A 685 -15.67 -4.99 20.97
N ALA A 686 -16.59 -4.11 21.38
CA ALA A 686 -17.75 -3.72 20.57
C ALA A 686 -17.33 -2.99 19.28
N PHE A 687 -16.39 -2.04 19.36
CA PHE A 687 -15.86 -1.35 18.19
C PHE A 687 -15.15 -2.32 17.23
N LEU A 688 -14.35 -3.26 17.74
CA LEU A 688 -13.66 -4.26 16.91
C LEU A 688 -14.61 -5.22 16.19
N GLU A 689 -15.72 -5.65 16.82
CA GLU A 689 -16.71 -6.50 16.13
C GLU A 689 -17.58 -5.75 15.12
N ASN A 690 -17.73 -4.43 15.26
CA ASN A 690 -18.44 -3.59 14.30
C ASN A 690 -17.54 -3.05 13.16
N ASN A 691 -16.24 -3.39 13.14
CA ASN A 691 -15.22 -2.79 12.25
C ASN A 691 -15.16 -1.24 12.37
N ASP A 692 -15.29 -0.73 13.59
CA ASP A 692 -15.44 0.70 13.90
C ASP A 692 -14.21 1.31 14.59
N SER A 693 -13.02 0.81 14.24
CA SER A 693 -11.75 1.17 14.89
C SER A 693 -11.41 2.66 14.79
N TYR A 694 -11.78 3.34 13.70
CA TYR A 694 -11.53 4.79 13.55
C TYR A 694 -12.29 5.62 14.58
N ASN A 695 -13.56 5.30 14.81
CA ASN A 695 -14.38 6.04 15.77
C ASN A 695 -13.92 5.78 17.21
N LEU A 696 -13.45 4.56 17.52
CA LEU A 696 -12.77 4.28 18.79
C LEU A 696 -11.53 5.14 18.96
N TRP A 697 -10.59 5.11 18.00
CA TRP A 697 -9.32 5.84 18.13
C TRP A 697 -9.51 7.35 18.13
N SER A 698 -10.53 7.86 17.42
CA SER A 698 -10.91 9.29 17.44
C SER A 698 -11.46 9.75 18.79
N GLN A 699 -12.19 8.89 19.51
CA GLN A 699 -12.72 9.19 20.84
C GLN A 699 -11.65 8.97 21.93
N PHE A 700 -10.89 7.89 21.81
CA PHE A 700 -9.85 7.53 22.77
C PHE A 700 -8.76 8.60 22.82
N SER A 701 -8.50 9.14 24.01
CA SER A 701 -7.44 10.13 24.23
C SER A 701 -7.55 11.36 23.31
N GLU A 702 -8.77 11.72 22.88
CA GLU A 702 -9.04 12.82 21.92
C GLU A 702 -8.32 12.66 20.57
N GLY A 703 -8.18 11.42 20.08
CA GLY A 703 -7.53 11.15 18.79
C GLY A 703 -5.99 11.16 18.84
N ARG A 704 -5.38 11.44 20.00
CA ARG A 704 -3.90 11.51 20.16
C ARG A 704 -3.14 10.25 19.77
N ASP A 705 -3.80 9.11 19.66
CA ASP A 705 -3.17 7.82 19.30
C ASP A 705 -3.49 7.35 17.88
N LEU A 706 -4.20 8.15 17.09
CA LEU A 706 -4.17 8.03 15.63
C LEU A 706 -2.78 8.40 15.09
N VAL A 707 -2.42 7.81 13.95
CA VAL A 707 -1.23 8.19 13.17
C VAL A 707 -1.71 9.07 12.01
N MET A 708 -1.56 10.39 12.15
CA MET A 708 -2.06 11.38 11.19
C MET A 708 -0.91 11.95 10.37
N THR A 709 -0.64 11.38 9.19
CA THR A 709 0.37 11.89 8.25
C THR A 709 -0.21 12.71 7.09
N GLY A 710 -1.53 12.55 6.87
CA GLY A 710 -2.20 12.83 5.60
C GLY A 710 -1.56 12.11 4.40
N PHE A 711 -2.03 12.41 3.19
CA PHE A 711 -1.60 11.78 1.95
C PHE A 711 -0.11 11.98 1.64
N THR A 712 0.68 10.91 1.70
CA THR A 712 2.16 10.98 1.63
C THR A 712 2.73 11.08 0.21
N GLY A 713 1.92 10.77 -0.81
CA GLY A 713 2.36 10.73 -2.21
C GLY A 713 3.12 9.46 -2.63
N THR A 714 3.24 8.47 -1.74
CA THR A 714 3.81 7.15 -2.04
C THR A 714 2.89 6.02 -1.56
N ASN A 715 3.19 4.77 -1.92
CA ASN A 715 2.62 3.58 -1.30
C ASN A 715 3.60 2.41 -1.48
N VAL A 716 4.09 1.86 -0.37
CA VAL A 716 4.88 0.62 -0.28
C VAL A 716 4.29 -0.29 0.81
N MET A 717 2.96 -0.41 0.82
CA MET A 717 2.16 -1.18 1.79
C MET A 717 2.23 -0.63 3.23
N ASP A 718 1.99 -1.45 4.25
CA ASP A 718 1.97 -1.08 5.67
C ASP A 718 3.34 -1.27 6.35
N ILE A 719 3.54 -0.57 7.47
CA ILE A 719 4.65 -0.76 8.41
C ILE A 719 4.09 -0.97 9.82
N GLN A 720 4.64 -1.97 10.51
CA GLN A 720 4.36 -2.30 11.91
C GLN A 720 5.62 -2.17 12.75
N LEU A 721 5.49 -1.56 13.92
CA LEU A 721 6.58 -1.34 14.86
C LEU A 721 6.15 -1.80 16.26
N LEU A 722 6.82 -2.82 16.80
CA LEU A 722 6.66 -3.27 18.18
C LEU A 722 7.90 -2.85 18.98
N LEU A 723 7.74 -1.87 19.87
CA LEU A 723 8.78 -1.40 20.79
C LEU A 723 8.58 -2.04 22.17
N VAL A 724 9.62 -2.68 22.70
CA VAL A 724 9.63 -3.27 24.05
C VAL A 724 10.84 -2.75 24.84
N LYS A 725 10.56 -2.02 25.92
CA LYS A 725 11.57 -1.39 26.81
C LYS A 725 11.49 -2.03 28.19
N ALA A 726 12.53 -2.71 28.65
CA ALA A 726 12.56 -3.30 29.99
C ALA A 726 12.30 -2.23 31.08
N LYS A 727 11.44 -2.53 32.06
CA LYS A 727 11.20 -1.62 33.19
C LYS A 727 12.38 -1.73 34.17
N PRO A 728 12.85 -0.62 34.77
CA PRO A 728 13.88 -0.68 35.80
C PRO A 728 13.45 -1.63 36.92
N GLN A 729 14.31 -2.59 37.29
CA GLN A 729 14.07 -3.37 38.50
C GLN A 729 14.20 -2.42 39.69
N SER A 730 13.13 -2.24 40.46
CA SER A 730 13.24 -1.61 41.77
C SER A 730 14.18 -2.47 42.62
N VAL A 731 15.32 -1.90 42.99
CA VAL A 731 16.21 -2.52 43.97
C VAL A 731 15.49 -2.43 45.31
N SER A 732 14.73 -3.46 45.65
CA SER A 732 14.26 -3.64 47.03
C SER A 732 15.51 -3.75 47.90
N GLY A 733 15.77 -2.72 48.70
CA GLY A 733 16.89 -2.71 49.64
C GLY A 733 16.87 -3.99 50.49
N ARG A 734 18.03 -4.64 50.57
CA ARG A 734 18.29 -5.70 51.56
C ARG A 734 18.73 -5.08 52.87
#